data_AF-A0A8B6ELG2-F1
#
_entry.id   AF-A0A8B6ELG2-F1
#
_cell.length_a   1.000
_cell.length_b   1.000
_cell.length_c   1.000
_cell.angle_alpha   90.00
_cell.angle_beta   90.00
_cell.angle_gamma   90.00
#
_symmetry.space_group_name_H-M   'P 1'
#
loop_
_entity.id
_entity.type
_entity.pdbx_description
1 polymer ?
#
loop_
_entity_poly.entity_id
_entity_poly.type
_entity_poly.pdbx_seq_one_letter_code
_entity_poly.pdbx_strand_id
1 'polypeptide(L)'
;MKESSDESTELQDTETTPTETPSAPDIETTSTEDNVTTTCTTPTRTRHASGHKVGVNKSWIAVFSWLIFATETDDDDNTYDVMFCKFCQKHKSYGFNGNKTWSETGYKCLRRDKVKEHQDSDQHKHSLALELNQTVNDMSNNITSSAQKAIVDALKVMYYLISKNLPLDHFNSMIDLCIELGATNLPNLRLAKNATYSSCEIVHELLNLLSEQVSDTVTNNVKSSPCFSLMVDEVSDNRSIKHLALCSRYINQTGQLQTSFLVDTELPNATAETVTNSIISEINKKELLISDMSGFASDGAAVFLGKKNGVAKRLKDHNPAMITNHCRDHRLALACRDSFNSVPLMKKTDETLEKIYKYYKYSCVHTASLKMVQAAFNQAPLAIKQAKHHRWLSHDQAVSSIVRSYKSIVVNLETTEISTDPVGNGILKSLKDPITLRSLLLLADTLPHIAALSLVFQRRDVNLGMVKTTVDKTIRMLETRQTQDGPWQLKFSQMSSDLQLTTSSSSDFNTKVKEPFLTKLINNIQDRFVDTDIIDQLSVLDLSGTPDELPALYGFNEMFSIADHFSMDPEELQTQWQDFIQLLNTLTSQDRSMTKLLQLFHNSTVTGLKDIYHLVYRLLKITEDDDNGWNPWGEEFEKEGSYMHRHKAPKILWNKEDIKSEKASNTSTHIVDIWSIAAIGQYLWEHILGGKTKFSTSNTWSHGEKKIDNIEFRYKVGPAVTLHEVPQDVKNLVLVLNGREVSKIKAAREWLNYLPLLKDLQHVAVVLLGNEQCNNDWIKHYMKVNGGRIDFVFLVYDSPDIDNRNFYQWPLGVATYRDFPNIERSEVPIYNKRKFVCNFMGTIYKNSSREVLLDVLRTEPLRSICSVKARQTWLPQETDKSREDYVDALEDSDITLNPVGQNTECYRIYEALALGSLPVVEDVMTPGNCGKSSVSDNVPLRILKEYKAPIKYIKDWKELRSVLSNELKLSIEGKIKRRKELMLWYENFKSKLREHFIHVVQEKFFSMNQ
;
A
#
# COMPACT_ATOMS: atom_id res chain seq x y z
N MET A 1 31.80 -41.64 -35.01
CA MET A 1 33.28 -41.64 -34.84
C MET A 1 33.57 -41.28 -33.39
N LYS A 2 34.27 -42.19 -32.69
CA LYS A 2 34.96 -42.08 -31.39
C LYS A 2 34.07 -41.94 -30.12
N GLU A 3 33.93 -42.99 -29.31
CA GLU A 3 34.87 -43.60 -28.31
C GLU A 3 34.77 -42.89 -26.95
N SER A 4 34.14 -43.54 -25.95
CA SER A 4 34.73 -44.23 -24.76
C SER A 4 35.04 -43.23 -23.62
N SER A 5 34.91 -43.49 -22.32
CA SER A 5 34.97 -44.68 -21.44
C SER A 5 34.29 -44.30 -20.11
N ASP A 6 33.46 -45.12 -19.48
CA ASP A 6 33.78 -46.11 -18.42
C ASP A 6 34.80 -45.66 -17.37
N GLU A 7 34.35 -45.56 -16.11
CA GLU A 7 35.00 -46.22 -14.96
C GLU A 7 34.03 -46.34 -13.77
N SER A 8 33.62 -47.58 -13.53
CA SER A 8 33.06 -48.11 -12.28
C SER A 8 34.22 -48.60 -11.39
N THR A 9 34.06 -48.53 -10.07
CA THR A 9 34.72 -49.49 -9.17
C THR A 9 33.90 -49.70 -7.92
N GLU A 10 33.50 -50.95 -7.75
CA GLU A 10 32.83 -51.58 -6.61
C GLU A 10 33.78 -51.80 -5.43
N LEU A 11 33.22 -52.00 -4.22
CA LEU A 11 33.59 -52.98 -3.18
C LEU A 11 32.69 -52.69 -1.94
N GLN A 12 31.55 -53.35 -1.79
CA GLN A 12 31.29 -54.66 -1.14
C GLN A 12 31.44 -54.71 0.39
N ASP A 13 30.27 -54.86 1.01
CA ASP A 13 29.86 -55.83 2.04
C ASP A 13 30.55 -55.88 3.41
N THR A 14 29.73 -55.76 4.46
CA THR A 14 29.46 -56.92 5.34
C THR A 14 28.20 -56.69 6.18
N GLU A 15 27.26 -57.61 6.01
CA GLU A 15 26.09 -57.85 6.85
C GLU A 15 26.49 -58.23 8.28
N THR A 16 25.63 -57.92 9.27
CA THR A 16 25.20 -58.89 10.31
C THR A 16 24.12 -58.28 11.22
N THR A 17 22.97 -58.94 11.27
CA THR A 17 21.98 -58.94 12.37
C THR A 17 21.87 -60.39 12.88
N PRO A 18 21.04 -60.72 13.88
CA PRO A 18 20.83 -60.16 15.23
C PRO A 18 21.01 -61.26 16.31
N THR A 19 21.06 -60.94 17.61
CA THR A 19 20.69 -61.92 18.67
C THR A 19 20.48 -61.29 20.06
N GLU A 20 19.23 -61.43 20.52
CA GLU A 20 18.73 -61.86 21.85
C GLU A 20 19.45 -61.50 23.18
N THR A 21 18.59 -61.03 24.11
CA THR A 21 18.71 -60.99 25.58
C THR A 21 19.21 -62.30 26.22
N PRO A 22 19.86 -62.28 27.40
CA PRO A 22 19.08 -62.61 28.61
C PRO A 22 19.60 -62.04 29.96
N SER A 23 18.64 -61.99 30.91
CA SER A 23 18.70 -62.41 32.33
C SER A 23 19.73 -61.87 33.34
N ALA A 24 19.16 -61.42 34.47
CA ALA A 24 19.78 -61.40 35.80
C ALA A 24 20.19 -62.80 36.29
N PRO A 25 21.17 -62.88 37.22
CA PRO A 25 20.95 -63.61 38.46
C PRO A 25 21.58 -62.99 39.72
N ASP A 26 20.79 -63.02 40.80
CA ASP A 26 21.03 -63.52 42.18
C ASP A 26 22.38 -63.39 42.90
N ILE A 27 22.28 -63.04 44.19
CA ILE A 27 22.76 -63.77 45.39
C ILE A 27 22.14 -63.03 46.62
N GLU A 28 21.06 -63.57 47.19
CA GLU A 28 21.03 -64.44 48.38
C GLU A 28 21.63 -63.81 49.66
N THR A 29 20.79 -63.60 50.67
CA THR A 29 20.93 -64.33 51.95
C THR A 29 19.65 -64.28 52.76
N THR A 30 19.25 -65.49 53.13
CA THR A 30 18.15 -65.95 53.96
C THR A 30 18.43 -65.78 55.46
N SER A 31 17.35 -65.69 56.25
CA SER A 31 17.10 -66.35 57.56
C SER A 31 16.24 -65.43 58.45
N THR A 32 14.92 -65.62 58.56
CA THR A 32 14.21 -66.49 59.54
C THR A 32 14.65 -66.28 60.99
N GLU A 33 13.74 -65.74 61.82
CA GLU A 33 13.11 -66.45 62.95
C GLU A 33 12.30 -65.48 63.84
N ASP A 34 11.00 -65.75 63.93
CA ASP A 34 10.22 -65.97 65.16
C ASP A 34 10.45 -65.07 66.40
N ASN A 35 9.41 -64.36 66.83
CA ASN A 35 8.50 -64.84 67.89
C ASN A 35 7.66 -63.73 68.56
N VAL A 36 6.38 -64.06 68.74
CA VAL A 36 5.57 -63.87 69.95
C VAL A 36 5.14 -62.44 70.33
N THR A 37 3.87 -62.17 70.00
CA THR A 37 2.78 -61.77 70.90
C THR A 37 3.13 -61.06 72.22
N THR A 38 2.69 -59.82 72.39
CA THR A 38 2.02 -59.43 73.65
C THR A 38 1.05 -58.27 73.40
N THR A 39 -0.23 -58.58 73.55
CA THR A 39 -1.30 -57.61 73.79
C THR A 39 -1.17 -57.05 75.20
N CYS A 40 -1.36 -55.74 75.40
CA CYS A 40 -2.13 -55.30 76.57
C CYS A 40 -2.61 -53.85 76.46
N THR A 41 -3.91 -53.75 76.69
CA THR A 41 -4.78 -52.62 76.95
C THR A 41 -4.29 -51.63 78.03
N THR A 42 -4.61 -50.36 77.78
CA THR A 42 -4.94 -49.24 78.70
C THR A 42 -5.31 -49.64 80.15
N PRO A 43 -5.06 -48.83 81.21
CA PRO A 43 -5.70 -47.50 81.30
C PRO A 43 -5.07 -46.39 82.19
N THR A 44 -5.54 -45.16 81.93
CA THR A 44 -5.68 -43.94 82.77
C THR A 44 -4.73 -43.66 83.95
N ARG A 45 -4.11 -42.46 83.94
CA ARG A 45 -4.23 -41.52 85.08
C ARG A 45 -3.90 -40.07 84.73
N THR A 46 -4.62 -39.20 85.41
CA THR A 46 -4.72 -37.75 85.34
C THR A 46 -3.50 -36.99 85.88
N ARG A 47 -3.22 -35.87 85.21
CA ARG A 47 -2.57 -34.59 85.59
C ARG A 47 -1.67 -34.55 86.84
N HIS A 48 -0.46 -33.99 86.65
CA HIS A 48 -0.07 -32.74 87.31
C HIS A 48 0.89 -31.93 86.44
N ALA A 49 0.54 -30.66 86.23
CA ALA A 49 1.31 -29.69 85.49
C ALA A 49 2.47 -29.14 86.33
N SER A 50 3.66 -29.08 85.74
CA SER A 50 4.67 -28.07 86.08
C SER A 50 5.22 -27.52 84.78
N GLY A 51 5.08 -26.20 84.61
CA GLY A 51 5.44 -25.50 83.38
C GLY A 51 6.95 -25.44 83.16
N HIS A 52 7.38 -25.83 81.96
CA HIS A 52 8.58 -25.34 81.30
C HIS A 52 8.22 -25.12 79.83
N LYS A 53 8.17 -23.85 79.38
CA LYS A 53 8.10 -23.52 77.95
C LYS A 53 9.44 -23.88 77.31
N VAL A 54 9.49 -24.99 76.57
CA VAL A 54 10.60 -25.30 75.68
C VAL A 54 10.47 -24.41 74.45
N GLY A 55 11.33 -23.40 74.31
CA GLY A 55 11.34 -22.51 73.14
C GLY A 55 11.84 -23.21 71.88
N VAL A 56 11.21 -22.90 70.73
CA VAL A 56 11.61 -23.38 69.39
C VAL A 56 13.02 -22.91 69.05
N ASN A 57 13.91 -23.85 68.70
CA ASN A 57 15.23 -23.51 68.19
C ASN A 57 15.22 -23.36 66.66
N LYS A 58 14.91 -22.16 66.19
CA LYS A 58 14.85 -21.82 64.75
C LYS A 58 16.17 -21.99 63.98
N SER A 59 17.31 -22.19 64.67
CA SER A 59 18.59 -22.48 64.01
C SER A 59 18.62 -23.82 63.27
N TRP A 60 17.63 -24.71 63.50
CA TRP A 60 17.55 -26.01 62.85
C TRP A 60 17.21 -25.94 61.36
N ILE A 61 16.58 -24.87 60.88
CA ILE A 61 16.28 -24.66 59.45
C ILE A 61 17.57 -24.62 58.62
N ALA A 62 18.66 -24.11 59.19
CA ALA A 62 19.96 -24.06 58.53
C ALA A 62 20.62 -25.46 58.40
N VAL A 63 20.21 -26.42 59.24
CA VAL A 63 20.73 -27.80 59.24
C VAL A 63 19.81 -28.73 58.46
N PHE A 64 18.50 -28.50 58.55
CA PHE A 64 17.45 -29.27 57.89
C PHE A 64 16.63 -28.32 57.03
N SER A 65 17.10 -28.07 55.81
CA SER A 65 16.51 -27.11 54.87
C SER A 65 15.07 -27.45 54.43
N TRP A 66 14.61 -28.67 54.72
CA TRP A 66 13.26 -29.15 54.47
C TRP A 66 12.29 -28.93 55.65
N LEU A 67 12.79 -28.48 56.80
CA LEU A 67 12.00 -28.30 58.02
C LEU A 67 11.32 -26.91 58.02
N ILE A 68 10.01 -26.89 58.26
CA ILE A 68 9.21 -25.67 58.38
C ILE A 68 8.62 -25.61 59.80
N PHE A 69 8.57 -24.42 60.38
CA PHE A 69 7.88 -24.18 61.65
C PHE A 69 6.59 -23.40 61.41
N ALA A 70 5.52 -23.78 62.09
CA ALA A 70 4.26 -23.05 62.13
C ALA A 70 3.78 -22.94 63.58
N THR A 71 2.96 -21.93 63.85
CA THR A 71 2.27 -21.79 65.13
C THR A 71 0.82 -22.19 64.91
N GLU A 72 0.34 -23.16 65.67
CA GLU A 72 -1.04 -23.61 65.67
C GLU A 72 -1.73 -23.16 66.95
N THR A 73 -3.03 -22.87 66.84
CA THR A 73 -3.93 -22.62 67.96
C THR A 73 -4.85 -23.81 68.12
N ASP A 74 -5.01 -24.34 69.34
CA ASP A 74 -6.07 -25.29 69.63
C ASP A 74 -7.42 -24.61 69.81
N ASP A 75 -8.47 -25.42 69.92
CA ASP A 75 -9.86 -24.99 70.12
C ASP A 75 -10.08 -24.23 71.45
N ASP A 76 -9.09 -24.27 72.36
CA ASP A 76 -9.06 -23.56 73.65
C ASP A 76 -8.23 -22.25 73.59
N ASP A 77 -7.94 -21.72 72.39
CA ASP A 77 -7.15 -20.49 72.13
C ASP A 77 -5.67 -20.57 72.61
N ASN A 78 -5.12 -21.76 72.87
CA ASN A 78 -3.71 -21.91 73.21
C ASN A 78 -2.85 -22.01 71.96
N THR A 79 -1.86 -21.12 71.85
CA THR A 79 -0.84 -21.12 70.79
C THR A 79 0.32 -22.06 71.14
N TYR A 80 0.65 -22.97 70.22
CA TYR A 80 1.83 -23.84 70.30
C TYR A 80 2.54 -23.95 68.96
N ASP A 81 3.86 -24.16 69.01
CA ASP A 81 4.67 -24.29 67.80
C ASP A 81 4.78 -25.76 67.37
N VAL A 82 4.66 -25.99 66.06
CA VAL A 82 4.74 -27.30 65.42
C VAL A 82 5.75 -27.29 64.27
N MET A 83 6.28 -28.46 63.94
CA MET A 83 7.21 -28.68 62.83
C MET A 83 6.56 -29.48 61.70
N PHE A 84 6.83 -29.06 60.47
CA PHE A 84 6.41 -29.75 59.24
C PHE A 84 7.62 -30.09 58.38
N CYS A 85 7.46 -31.13 57.55
CA CYS A 85 8.36 -31.38 56.43
C CYS A 85 7.78 -30.77 55.16
N LYS A 86 8.53 -29.86 54.54
CA LYS A 86 8.16 -29.18 53.28
C LYS A 86 7.72 -30.17 52.20
N PHE A 87 8.47 -31.26 52.03
CA PHE A 87 8.21 -32.24 50.97
C PHE A 87 7.01 -33.13 51.29
N CYS A 88 6.89 -33.60 52.54
CA CYS A 88 5.76 -34.45 52.93
C CYS A 88 4.44 -33.70 52.93
N GLN A 89 4.46 -32.41 53.32
CA GLN A 89 3.30 -31.52 53.25
C GLN A 89 2.89 -31.25 51.78
N LYS A 90 3.85 -30.94 50.89
CA LYS A 90 3.58 -30.68 49.47
C LYS A 90 2.96 -31.90 48.76
N HIS A 91 3.51 -33.09 49.02
CA HIS A 91 3.09 -34.32 48.34
C HIS A 91 2.00 -35.11 49.08
N LYS A 92 1.48 -34.57 50.19
CA LYS A 92 0.50 -35.23 51.08
C LYS A 92 0.87 -36.67 51.41
N SER A 93 2.15 -36.91 51.67
CA SER A 93 2.64 -38.25 51.99
C SER A 93 2.39 -38.57 53.47
N TYR A 94 2.16 -39.85 53.76
CA TYR A 94 1.84 -40.33 55.10
C TYR A 94 2.86 -41.37 55.56
N GLY A 95 3.17 -41.37 56.86
CA GLY A 95 4.02 -42.37 57.49
C GLY A 95 3.30 -43.71 57.64
N PHE A 96 4.03 -44.72 58.11
CA PHE A 96 3.47 -46.04 58.41
C PHE A 96 2.22 -45.90 59.32
N ASN A 97 1.14 -46.61 58.98
CA ASN A 97 -0.22 -46.48 59.57
C ASN A 97 -1.00 -45.19 59.24
N GLY A 98 -0.65 -44.49 58.16
CA GLY A 98 -1.37 -43.27 57.75
C GLY A 98 -1.04 -42.05 58.61
N ASN A 99 0.13 -42.05 59.25
CA ASN A 99 0.56 -40.97 60.14
C ASN A 99 0.76 -39.66 59.35
N LYS A 100 -0.01 -38.64 59.70
CA LYS A 100 -0.02 -37.32 59.04
C LYS A 100 0.81 -36.24 59.74
N THR A 101 1.58 -36.61 60.76
CA THR A 101 2.21 -35.63 61.66
C THR A 101 3.20 -34.71 60.95
N TRP A 102 3.93 -35.20 59.95
CA TRP A 102 4.89 -34.37 59.20
C TRP A 102 4.31 -33.70 57.95
N SER A 103 3.04 -33.99 57.61
CA SER A 103 2.38 -33.49 56.40
C SER A 103 1.17 -32.59 56.68
N GLU A 104 0.24 -32.97 57.57
CA GLU A 104 -1.01 -32.21 57.83
C GLU A 104 -1.14 -31.70 59.27
N THR A 105 -0.78 -32.48 60.29
CA THR A 105 -1.12 -32.15 61.69
C THR A 105 0.00 -31.50 62.51
N GLY A 106 1.22 -31.45 61.98
CA GLY A 106 2.36 -30.81 62.62
C GLY A 106 2.94 -31.61 63.80
N TYR A 107 4.28 -31.73 63.85
CA TYR A 107 4.97 -32.44 64.92
C TYR A 107 5.18 -31.51 66.13
N LYS A 108 4.47 -31.78 67.23
CA LYS A 108 4.44 -30.94 68.44
C LYS A 108 5.67 -31.11 69.35
N CYS A 109 6.41 -32.22 69.22
CA CYS A 109 7.57 -32.50 70.07
C CYS A 109 8.85 -31.92 69.43
N LEU A 110 9.27 -30.74 69.90
CA LEU A 110 10.39 -29.96 69.37
C LEU A 110 11.76 -30.55 69.74
N ARG A 111 12.05 -31.75 69.22
CA ARG A 111 13.21 -32.57 69.58
C ARG A 111 14.04 -32.93 68.33
N ARG A 112 15.34 -32.63 68.37
CA ARG A 112 16.25 -32.77 67.21
C ARG A 112 16.44 -34.23 66.78
N ASP A 113 16.41 -35.17 67.74
CA ASP A 113 16.46 -36.60 67.49
C ASP A 113 15.25 -37.07 66.66
N LYS A 114 14.07 -36.51 66.89
CA LYS A 114 12.86 -36.82 66.12
C LYS A 114 12.86 -36.22 64.72
N VAL A 115 13.50 -35.07 64.53
CA VAL A 115 13.74 -34.49 63.20
C VAL A 115 14.67 -35.39 62.37
N LYS A 116 15.74 -35.92 62.97
CA LYS A 116 16.64 -36.88 62.31
C LYS A 116 15.94 -38.20 61.98
N GLU A 117 15.18 -38.75 62.92
CA GLU A 117 14.40 -39.97 62.72
C GLU A 117 13.39 -39.82 61.56
N HIS A 118 12.76 -38.65 61.40
CA HIS A 118 11.92 -38.38 60.24
C HIS A 118 12.72 -38.27 58.93
N GLN A 119 13.88 -37.61 58.94
CA GLN A 119 14.75 -37.52 57.74
C GLN A 119 15.10 -38.90 57.17
N ASP A 120 15.33 -39.86 58.06
CA ASP A 120 15.68 -41.24 57.69
C ASP A 120 14.45 -42.12 57.40
N SER A 121 13.23 -41.62 57.65
CA SER A 121 11.98 -42.35 57.43
C SER A 121 11.63 -42.51 55.95
N ASP A 122 10.93 -43.61 55.63
CA ASP A 122 10.46 -43.89 54.26
C ASP A 122 9.53 -42.81 53.72
N GLN A 123 8.72 -42.18 54.60
CA GLN A 123 7.84 -41.07 54.24
C GLN A 123 8.64 -39.88 53.67
N HIS A 124 9.74 -39.52 54.31
CA HIS A 124 10.59 -38.41 53.87
C HIS A 124 11.31 -38.77 52.57
N LYS A 125 11.95 -39.95 52.52
CA LYS A 125 12.67 -40.44 51.34
C LYS A 125 11.77 -40.54 50.11
N HIS A 126 10.55 -41.05 50.25
CA HIS A 126 9.58 -41.16 49.16
C HIS A 126 9.14 -39.78 48.64
N SER A 127 8.86 -38.84 49.55
CA SER A 127 8.46 -37.47 49.17
C SER A 127 9.58 -36.70 48.48
N LEU A 128 10.83 -36.94 48.90
CA LEU A 128 12.01 -36.38 48.27
C LEU A 128 12.24 -36.93 46.86
N ALA A 129 12.02 -38.24 46.67
CA ALA A 129 12.10 -38.88 45.35
C ALA A 129 11.03 -38.34 44.38
N LEU A 130 9.80 -38.11 44.86
CA LEU A 130 8.72 -37.49 44.07
C LEU A 130 9.08 -36.06 43.64
N GLU A 131 9.64 -35.26 44.54
CA GLU A 131 10.10 -33.90 44.23
C GLU A 131 11.22 -33.91 43.17
N LEU A 132 12.18 -34.83 43.29
CA LEU A 132 13.28 -34.96 42.35
C LEU A 132 12.78 -35.37 40.95
N ASN A 133 11.86 -36.34 40.87
CA ASN A 133 11.28 -36.80 39.60
C ASN A 133 10.43 -35.73 38.91
N GLN A 134 9.63 -34.96 39.66
CA GLN A 134 8.92 -33.80 39.10
C GLN A 134 9.91 -32.78 38.53
N THR A 135 10.98 -32.48 39.27
CA THR A 135 12.01 -31.51 38.84
C THR A 135 12.72 -31.94 37.56
N VAL A 136 12.97 -33.25 37.37
CA VAL A 136 13.55 -33.82 36.15
C VAL A 136 12.57 -33.75 34.96
N ASN A 137 11.29 -34.10 35.18
CA ASN A 137 10.27 -34.00 34.13
C ASN A 137 10.00 -32.55 33.70
N ASP A 138 9.97 -31.63 34.66
CA ASP A 138 9.85 -30.20 34.40
C ASP A 138 11.04 -29.67 33.61
N MET A 139 12.27 -30.10 33.93
CA MET A 139 13.46 -29.77 33.13
C MET A 139 13.38 -30.32 31.70
N SER A 140 12.94 -31.57 31.52
CA SER A 140 12.79 -32.17 30.19
C SER A 140 11.75 -31.45 29.33
N ASN A 141 10.58 -31.13 29.90
CA ASN A 141 9.53 -30.37 29.21
C ASN A 141 9.96 -28.93 28.90
N ASN A 142 10.73 -28.30 29.80
CA ASN A 142 11.29 -26.97 29.59
C ASN A 142 12.33 -26.95 28.47
N ILE A 143 13.19 -27.98 28.34
CA ILE A 143 14.16 -28.10 27.25
C ILE A 143 13.44 -28.24 25.89
N THR A 144 12.41 -29.08 25.79
CA THR A 144 11.60 -29.25 24.57
C THR A 144 10.84 -27.96 24.20
N SER A 145 10.25 -27.28 25.17
CA SER A 145 9.60 -25.97 24.97
C SER A 145 10.59 -24.87 24.53
N SER A 146 11.81 -24.91 25.07
CA SER A 146 12.87 -23.95 24.75
C SER A 146 13.40 -24.14 23.32
N ALA A 147 13.60 -25.38 22.88
CA ALA A 147 14.00 -25.70 21.51
C ALA A 147 12.93 -25.31 20.48
N GLN A 148 11.64 -25.55 20.77
CA GLN A 148 10.53 -25.13 19.91
C GLN A 148 10.47 -23.60 19.73
N LYS A 149 10.66 -22.83 20.82
CA LYS A 149 10.72 -21.37 20.76
C LYS A 149 11.89 -20.88 19.90
N ALA A 150 13.02 -21.56 19.99
CA ALA A 150 14.20 -21.26 19.19
C ALA A 150 13.96 -21.48 17.68
N ILE A 151 13.29 -22.58 17.30
CA ILE A 151 12.92 -22.87 15.91
C ILE A 151 11.92 -21.83 15.38
N VAL A 152 10.93 -21.42 16.18
CA VAL A 152 9.98 -20.37 15.80
C VAL A 152 10.70 -19.04 15.55
N ASP A 153 11.67 -18.68 16.39
CA ASP A 153 12.46 -17.46 16.19
C ASP A 153 13.39 -17.58 14.97
N ALA A 154 13.94 -18.76 14.67
CA ALA A 154 14.66 -19.04 13.43
C ALA A 154 13.75 -18.90 12.19
N LEU A 155 12.51 -19.42 12.22
CA LEU A 155 11.55 -19.26 11.14
C LEU A 155 11.19 -17.79 10.88
N LYS A 156 11.13 -16.95 11.93
CA LYS A 156 10.94 -15.50 11.76
C LYS A 156 12.13 -14.83 11.08
N VAL A 157 13.36 -15.23 11.42
CA VAL A 157 14.57 -14.75 10.74
C VAL A 157 14.55 -15.18 9.28
N MET A 158 14.18 -16.44 9.00
CA MET A 158 14.03 -16.97 7.65
C MET A 158 12.99 -16.18 6.84
N TYR A 159 11.81 -15.99 7.42
CA TYR A 159 10.74 -15.18 6.83
C TYR A 159 11.18 -13.73 6.55
N TYR A 160 11.98 -13.14 7.44
CA TYR A 160 12.54 -11.81 7.21
C TYR A 160 13.47 -11.79 5.99
N LEU A 161 14.39 -12.76 5.86
CA LEU A 161 15.28 -12.85 4.70
C LEU A 161 14.49 -13.01 3.40
N ILE A 162 13.49 -13.90 3.39
CA ILE A 162 12.62 -14.16 2.24
C ILE A 162 11.83 -12.89 1.88
N SER A 163 11.16 -12.26 2.85
CA SER A 163 10.32 -11.06 2.63
C SER A 163 11.13 -9.81 2.22
N LYS A 164 12.45 -9.84 2.38
CA LYS A 164 13.38 -8.80 1.92
C LYS A 164 14.19 -9.19 0.70
N ASN A 165 13.92 -10.38 0.13
CA ASN A 165 14.66 -10.93 -1.00
C ASN A 165 16.18 -10.93 -0.76
N LEU A 166 16.59 -11.37 0.44
CA LEU A 166 17.99 -11.46 0.85
C LEU A 166 18.53 -12.89 0.65
N PRO A 167 19.82 -13.04 0.28
CA PRO A 167 20.48 -14.33 0.19
C PRO A 167 20.35 -15.19 1.47
N LEU A 168 20.12 -16.49 1.31
CA LEU A 168 19.94 -17.44 2.43
C LEU A 168 21.24 -17.76 3.17
N ASP A 169 22.39 -17.54 2.54
CA ASP A 169 23.72 -17.67 3.18
C ASP A 169 23.90 -16.70 4.35
N HIS A 170 23.17 -15.58 4.36
CA HIS A 170 23.13 -14.65 5.49
C HIS A 170 22.35 -15.18 6.70
N PHE A 171 21.63 -16.30 6.60
CA PHE A 171 20.81 -16.84 7.70
C PHE A 171 21.61 -17.00 9.00
N ASN A 172 22.76 -17.67 8.94
CA ASN A 172 23.60 -17.86 10.12
C ASN A 172 24.12 -16.54 10.70
N SER A 173 24.58 -15.63 9.85
CA SER A 173 25.06 -14.31 10.29
C SER A 173 23.96 -13.47 10.94
N MET A 174 22.72 -13.62 10.47
CA MET A 174 21.56 -12.94 11.05
C MET A 174 21.17 -13.55 12.40
N ILE A 175 21.25 -14.88 12.53
CA ILE A 175 21.06 -15.57 13.81
C ILE A 175 22.12 -15.10 14.83
N ASP A 176 23.39 -15.02 14.43
CA ASP A 176 24.48 -14.53 15.30
C ASP A 176 24.23 -13.09 15.75
N LEU A 177 23.87 -12.20 14.81
CA LEU A 177 23.51 -10.82 15.14
C LEU A 177 22.31 -10.76 16.10
N CYS A 178 21.26 -11.54 15.88
CA CYS A 178 20.12 -11.57 16.78
C CYS A 178 20.51 -12.05 18.19
N ILE A 179 21.42 -13.03 18.30
CA ILE A 179 21.96 -13.49 19.57
C ILE A 179 22.74 -12.36 20.27
N GLU A 180 23.61 -11.66 19.55
CA GLU A 180 24.37 -10.51 20.08
C GLU A 180 23.47 -9.36 20.55
N LEU A 181 22.34 -9.15 19.85
CA LEU A 181 21.32 -8.16 20.21
C LEU A 181 20.41 -8.61 21.37
N GLY A 182 20.63 -9.80 21.94
CA GLY A 182 19.95 -10.28 23.13
C GLY A 182 18.76 -11.21 22.89
N ALA A 183 18.65 -11.85 21.71
CA ALA A 183 17.64 -12.89 21.48
C ALA A 183 17.94 -14.13 22.32
N THR A 184 17.22 -14.31 23.43
CA THR A 184 17.52 -15.35 24.43
C THR A 184 17.16 -16.78 24.02
N ASN A 185 16.29 -16.95 23.02
CA ASN A 185 15.85 -18.28 22.56
C ASN A 185 16.77 -18.87 21.48
N LEU A 186 17.34 -18.03 20.60
CA LEU A 186 18.17 -18.46 19.47
C LEU A 186 19.46 -19.22 19.84
N PRO A 187 20.14 -18.96 20.97
CA PRO A 187 21.26 -19.78 21.44
C PRO A 187 20.87 -21.25 21.60
N ASN A 188 19.59 -21.54 21.87
CA ASN A 188 19.09 -22.90 22.06
C ASN A 188 19.08 -23.73 20.77
N LEU A 189 19.27 -23.11 19.59
CA LEU A 189 19.48 -23.78 18.30
C LEU A 189 20.82 -24.54 18.22
N ARG A 190 21.74 -24.29 19.15
CA ARG A 190 23.13 -24.81 19.12
C ARG A 190 23.51 -25.63 20.35
N LEU A 191 22.54 -26.05 21.18
CA LEU A 191 22.80 -26.70 22.48
C LEU A 191 23.32 -28.14 22.38
N ALA A 192 22.99 -28.87 21.31
CA ALA A 192 23.46 -30.24 21.12
C ALA A 192 24.66 -30.25 20.16
N LYS A 193 25.78 -30.85 20.59
CA LYS A 193 27.02 -30.96 19.79
C LYS A 193 26.83 -31.60 18.41
N ASN A 194 25.74 -32.37 18.22
CA ASN A 194 25.46 -33.12 17.00
C ASN A 194 24.15 -32.68 16.29
N ALA A 195 23.46 -31.64 16.77
CA ALA A 195 22.22 -31.14 16.17
C ALA A 195 22.22 -29.61 16.20
N THR A 196 22.92 -29.01 15.24
CA THR A 196 23.02 -27.56 15.05
C THR A 196 22.12 -27.14 13.90
N TYR A 197 21.11 -26.27 14.16
CA TYR A 197 20.19 -25.74 13.15
C TYR A 197 20.83 -24.65 12.26
N SER A 198 22.04 -24.90 11.79
CA SER A 198 22.88 -23.93 11.07
C SER A 198 23.47 -24.50 9.79
N SER A 199 23.11 -25.74 9.42
CA SER A 199 23.52 -26.34 8.15
C SER A 199 22.68 -25.84 6.99
N CYS A 200 23.21 -26.00 5.76
CA CYS A 200 22.50 -25.57 4.56
C CYS A 200 21.22 -26.39 4.34
N GLU A 201 21.25 -27.67 4.68
CA GLU A 201 20.13 -28.61 4.57
C GLU A 201 18.97 -28.16 5.46
N ILE A 202 19.25 -27.78 6.71
CA ILE A 202 18.23 -27.30 7.66
C ILE A 202 17.66 -25.95 7.22
N VAL A 203 18.48 -25.06 6.67
CA VAL A 203 17.99 -23.79 6.10
C VAL A 203 16.98 -24.04 4.98
N HIS A 204 17.27 -25.00 4.09
CA HIS A 204 16.33 -25.40 3.04
C HIS A 204 15.09 -26.10 3.60
N GLU A 205 15.22 -26.92 4.63
CA GLU A 205 14.07 -27.55 5.30
C GLU A 205 13.13 -26.50 5.92
N LEU A 206 13.68 -25.50 6.62
CA LEU A 206 12.90 -24.38 7.17
C LEU A 206 12.21 -23.57 6.07
N LEU A 207 12.87 -23.36 4.94
CA LEU A 207 12.26 -22.72 3.77
C LEU A 207 11.11 -23.56 3.21
N ASN A 208 11.29 -24.87 3.06
CA ASN A 208 10.27 -25.77 2.54
C ASN A 208 9.04 -25.79 3.45
N LEU A 209 9.23 -25.88 4.78
CA LEU A 209 8.13 -25.82 5.75
C LEU A 209 7.31 -24.52 5.64
N LEU A 210 7.99 -23.38 5.47
CA LEU A 210 7.31 -22.10 5.24
C LEU A 210 6.56 -22.10 3.90
N SER A 211 7.17 -22.64 2.85
CA SER A 211 6.58 -22.73 1.52
C SER A 211 5.33 -23.62 1.50
N GLU A 212 5.38 -24.79 2.15
CA GLU A 212 4.25 -25.71 2.29
C GLU A 212 3.08 -25.03 3.01
N GLN A 213 3.35 -24.38 4.15
CA GLN A 213 2.31 -23.71 4.92
C GLN A 213 1.64 -22.56 4.12
N VAL A 214 2.42 -21.80 3.35
CA VAL A 214 1.89 -20.74 2.47
C VAL A 214 1.08 -21.34 1.34
N SER A 215 1.60 -22.39 0.68
CA SER A 215 0.92 -23.11 -0.39
C SER A 215 -0.42 -23.67 0.07
N ASP A 216 -0.48 -24.33 1.24
CA ASP A 216 -1.70 -24.89 1.80
C ASP A 216 -2.73 -23.81 2.12
N THR A 217 -2.27 -22.69 2.70
CA THR A 217 -3.14 -21.55 2.99
C THR A 217 -3.77 -21.01 1.72
N VAL A 218 -2.99 -20.81 0.65
CA VAL A 218 -3.50 -20.34 -0.64
C VAL A 218 -4.44 -21.37 -1.26
N THR A 219 -4.05 -22.64 -1.31
CA THR A 219 -4.87 -23.72 -1.87
C THR A 219 -6.22 -23.85 -1.14
N ASN A 220 -6.24 -23.76 0.18
CA ASN A 220 -7.49 -23.81 0.96
C ASN A 220 -8.40 -22.60 0.66
N ASN A 221 -7.82 -21.41 0.48
CA ASN A 221 -8.59 -20.24 0.08
C ASN A 221 -9.20 -20.42 -1.33
N VAL A 222 -8.44 -20.97 -2.28
CA VAL A 222 -8.94 -21.29 -3.63
C VAL A 222 -10.06 -22.34 -3.55
N LYS A 223 -9.89 -23.42 -2.77
CA LYS A 223 -10.90 -24.47 -2.56
C LYS A 223 -12.20 -23.92 -1.98
N SER A 224 -12.12 -22.94 -1.08
CA SER A 224 -13.30 -22.33 -0.46
C SER A 224 -14.07 -21.40 -1.42
N SER A 225 -13.47 -21.03 -2.53
CA SER A 225 -14.10 -20.19 -3.55
C SER A 225 -15.09 -21.01 -4.38
N PRO A 226 -16.26 -20.46 -4.74
CA PRO A 226 -17.22 -21.15 -5.61
C PRO A 226 -16.70 -21.40 -7.04
N CYS A 227 -15.67 -20.67 -7.46
CA CYS A 227 -14.96 -20.89 -8.71
C CYS A 227 -13.57 -20.25 -8.64
N PHE A 228 -12.68 -20.63 -9.55
CA PHE A 228 -11.38 -19.99 -9.70
C PHE A 228 -11.00 -19.83 -11.18
N SER A 229 -9.95 -19.09 -11.45
CA SER A 229 -9.35 -18.96 -12.78
C SER A 229 -7.84 -19.03 -12.69
N LEU A 230 -7.19 -19.51 -13.75
CA LEU A 230 -5.74 -19.63 -13.81
C LEU A 230 -5.14 -18.62 -14.78
N MET A 231 -4.09 -17.95 -14.33
CA MET A 231 -3.18 -17.17 -15.16
C MET A 231 -1.86 -17.92 -15.25
N VAL A 232 -1.38 -18.13 -16.47
CA VAL A 232 -0.22 -18.97 -16.76
C VAL A 232 0.74 -18.25 -17.68
N ASP A 233 2.02 -18.30 -17.34
CA ASP A 233 3.11 -17.83 -18.17
C ASP A 233 4.28 -18.81 -18.16
N GLU A 234 5.04 -18.81 -19.24
CA GLU A 234 6.22 -19.65 -19.42
C GLU A 234 7.49 -18.83 -19.22
N VAL A 235 8.37 -19.30 -18.34
CA VAL A 235 9.68 -18.68 -18.10
C VAL A 235 10.78 -19.68 -18.39
N SER A 236 11.96 -19.20 -18.78
CA SER A 236 13.16 -20.03 -18.90
C SER A 236 14.21 -19.54 -17.93
N ASP A 237 14.77 -20.47 -17.15
CA ASP A 237 15.86 -20.15 -16.24
C ASP A 237 17.20 -19.98 -16.99
N ASN A 238 18.26 -19.68 -16.24
CA ASN A 238 19.61 -19.51 -16.79
C ASN A 238 20.25 -20.81 -17.31
N ARG A 239 19.67 -21.98 -16.98
CA ARG A 239 20.05 -23.30 -17.49
C ARG A 239 19.19 -23.71 -18.69
N SER A 240 18.32 -22.82 -19.16
CA SER A 240 17.36 -23.06 -20.25
C SER A 240 16.30 -24.12 -19.93
N ILE A 241 16.05 -24.37 -18.64
CA ILE A 241 14.94 -25.20 -18.17
C ILE A 241 13.67 -24.35 -18.23
N LYS A 242 12.60 -24.96 -18.74
CA LYS A 242 11.29 -24.33 -18.91
C LYS A 242 10.50 -24.48 -17.63
N HIS A 243 9.92 -23.38 -17.15
CA HIS A 243 9.11 -23.32 -15.95
C HIS A 243 7.74 -22.73 -16.27
N LEU A 244 6.72 -23.20 -15.58
CA LEU A 244 5.34 -22.80 -15.74
C LEU A 244 4.85 -22.21 -14.42
N ALA A 245 4.72 -20.88 -14.39
CA ALA A 245 4.18 -20.19 -13.23
C ALA A 245 2.65 -20.16 -13.32
N LEU A 246 1.98 -20.73 -12.31
CA LEU A 246 0.53 -20.75 -12.20
C LEU A 246 0.09 -19.81 -11.09
N CYS A 247 -0.84 -18.92 -11.41
CA CYS A 247 -1.47 -18.04 -10.43
C CYS A 247 -2.97 -18.21 -10.48
N SER A 248 -3.60 -18.29 -9.32
CA SER A 248 -5.04 -18.46 -9.20
C SER A 248 -5.70 -17.14 -8.84
N ARG A 249 -6.77 -16.80 -9.55
CA ARG A 249 -7.67 -15.70 -9.20
C ARG A 249 -9.01 -16.27 -8.77
N TYR A 250 -9.42 -15.99 -7.55
CA TYR A 250 -10.53 -16.63 -6.84
C TYR A 250 -11.20 -15.64 -5.87
N ILE A 251 -12.35 -16.02 -5.30
CA ILE A 251 -13.07 -15.22 -4.32
C ILE A 251 -12.69 -15.72 -2.93
N ASN A 252 -12.15 -14.83 -2.10
CA ASN A 252 -11.79 -15.17 -0.73
C ASN A 252 -13.04 -15.25 0.17
N GLN A 253 -12.83 -15.59 1.44
CA GLN A 253 -13.92 -15.75 2.41
C GLN A 253 -14.67 -14.45 2.73
N THR A 254 -14.08 -13.27 2.46
CA THR A 254 -14.74 -11.97 2.61
C THR A 254 -15.56 -11.57 1.38
N GLY A 255 -15.56 -12.40 0.32
CA GLY A 255 -16.25 -12.13 -0.93
C GLY A 255 -15.47 -11.22 -1.90
N GLN A 256 -14.20 -10.95 -1.61
CA GLN A 256 -13.31 -10.14 -2.44
C GLN A 256 -12.51 -10.99 -3.42
N LEU A 257 -12.19 -10.40 -4.57
CA LEU A 257 -11.42 -11.04 -5.62
C LEU A 257 -9.93 -10.98 -5.30
N GLN A 258 -9.31 -12.14 -5.12
CA GLN A 258 -7.91 -12.27 -4.75
C GLN A 258 -7.13 -12.97 -5.85
N THR A 259 -5.90 -12.52 -6.09
CA THR A 259 -4.93 -13.21 -6.95
C THR A 259 -3.77 -13.68 -6.08
N SER A 260 -3.42 -14.96 -6.18
CA SER A 260 -2.33 -15.57 -5.41
C SER A 260 -1.49 -16.48 -6.29
N PHE A 261 -0.18 -16.50 -6.03
CA PHE A 261 0.71 -17.53 -6.57
C PHE A 261 0.19 -18.92 -6.18
N LEU A 262 0.13 -19.85 -7.12
CA LEU A 262 -0.31 -21.21 -6.82
C LEU A 262 0.87 -22.18 -6.77
N VAL A 263 1.67 -22.20 -7.84
CA VAL A 263 2.83 -23.10 -7.98
C VAL A 263 3.69 -22.66 -9.17
N ASP A 264 4.98 -22.96 -9.11
CA ASP A 264 5.88 -22.98 -10.27
C ASP A 264 6.26 -24.42 -10.56
N THR A 265 6.12 -24.84 -11.83
CA THR A 265 6.28 -26.23 -12.24
C THR A 265 7.27 -26.33 -13.38
N GLU A 266 8.32 -27.13 -13.19
CA GLU A 266 9.27 -27.46 -14.24
C GLU A 266 8.59 -28.25 -15.37
N LEU A 267 8.89 -27.87 -16.61
CA LEU A 267 8.39 -28.52 -17.80
C LEU A 267 9.52 -29.20 -18.57
N PRO A 268 9.38 -30.48 -18.93
CA PRO A 268 10.38 -31.15 -19.78
C PRO A 268 10.37 -30.60 -21.21
N ASN A 269 9.23 -30.06 -21.68
CA ASN A 269 9.10 -29.32 -22.92
C ASN A 269 7.87 -28.40 -22.87
N ALA A 270 7.84 -27.40 -23.76
CA ALA A 270 6.77 -26.40 -23.84
C ALA A 270 5.70 -26.73 -24.91
N THR A 271 5.35 -28.02 -25.09
CA THR A 271 4.23 -28.38 -25.97
C THR A 271 2.90 -28.16 -25.26
N ALA A 272 1.84 -27.84 -26.01
CA ALA A 272 0.51 -27.62 -25.44
C ALA A 272 -0.01 -28.84 -24.66
N GLU A 273 0.40 -30.05 -25.05
CA GLU A 273 0.07 -31.29 -24.34
C GLU A 273 0.75 -31.39 -22.98
N THR A 274 2.07 -31.23 -22.96
CA THR A 274 2.86 -31.28 -21.72
C THR A 274 2.42 -30.21 -20.73
N VAL A 275 2.16 -28.99 -21.22
CA VAL A 275 1.64 -27.90 -20.39
C VAL A 275 0.26 -28.24 -19.83
N THR A 276 -0.66 -28.75 -20.65
CA THR A 276 -2.01 -29.13 -20.19
C THR A 276 -1.96 -30.22 -19.12
N ASN A 277 -1.18 -31.28 -19.36
CA ASN A 277 -1.03 -32.38 -18.42
C ASN A 277 -0.42 -31.92 -17.09
N SER A 278 0.53 -30.98 -17.15
CA SER A 278 1.15 -30.40 -15.95
C SER A 278 0.13 -29.57 -15.15
N ILE A 279 -0.66 -28.73 -15.81
CA ILE A 279 -1.73 -27.96 -15.16
C ILE A 279 -2.74 -28.90 -14.49
N ILE A 280 -3.21 -29.94 -15.18
CA ILE A 280 -4.15 -30.93 -14.63
C ILE A 280 -3.52 -31.68 -13.45
N SER A 281 -2.24 -32.05 -13.55
CA SER A 281 -1.53 -32.70 -12.45
C SER A 281 -1.47 -31.81 -11.21
N GLU A 282 -1.14 -30.53 -11.35
CA GLU A 282 -1.08 -29.60 -10.23
C GLU A 282 -2.45 -29.29 -9.62
N ILE A 283 -3.49 -29.15 -10.45
CA ILE A 283 -4.89 -29.03 -10.01
C ILE A 283 -5.27 -30.25 -9.15
N ASN A 284 -4.98 -31.47 -9.62
CA ASN A 284 -5.31 -32.70 -8.91
C ASN A 284 -4.50 -32.87 -7.62
N LYS A 285 -3.19 -32.59 -7.63
CA LYS A 285 -2.33 -32.63 -6.43
C LYS A 285 -2.83 -31.70 -5.34
N LYS A 286 -3.37 -30.54 -5.73
CA LYS A 286 -3.96 -29.55 -4.83
C LYS A 286 -5.44 -29.83 -4.53
N GLU A 287 -6.00 -30.94 -5.02
CA GLU A 287 -7.41 -31.34 -4.88
C GLU A 287 -8.41 -30.24 -5.31
N LEU A 288 -8.07 -29.51 -6.38
CA LEU A 288 -8.96 -28.57 -7.02
C LEU A 288 -9.76 -29.27 -8.13
N LEU A 289 -10.98 -28.81 -8.40
CA LEU A 289 -11.82 -29.38 -9.46
C LEU A 289 -11.69 -28.55 -10.74
N ILE A 290 -11.39 -29.20 -11.87
CA ILE A 290 -11.31 -28.53 -13.17
C ILE A 290 -12.65 -27.96 -13.64
N SER A 291 -13.77 -28.52 -13.17
CA SER A 291 -15.13 -28.00 -13.40
C SER A 291 -15.32 -26.60 -12.82
N ASP A 292 -14.63 -26.30 -11.72
CA ASP A 292 -14.77 -25.03 -10.99
C ASP A 292 -13.82 -23.95 -11.56
N MET A 293 -12.97 -24.35 -12.51
CA MET A 293 -12.07 -23.44 -13.23
C MET A 293 -12.83 -22.66 -14.30
N SER A 294 -13.39 -21.53 -13.89
CA SER A 294 -14.18 -20.61 -14.71
C SER A 294 -13.39 -19.85 -15.79
N GLY A 295 -12.06 -19.75 -15.68
CA GLY A 295 -11.27 -18.98 -16.63
C GLY A 295 -9.80 -19.40 -16.75
N PHE A 296 -9.23 -19.15 -17.92
CA PHE A 296 -7.82 -19.37 -18.24
C PHE A 296 -7.24 -18.19 -19.01
N ALA A 297 -6.11 -17.64 -18.55
CA ALA A 297 -5.44 -16.49 -19.15
C ALA A 297 -3.95 -16.74 -19.42
N SER A 298 -3.47 -16.26 -20.57
CA SER A 298 -2.05 -16.34 -20.96
C SER A 298 -1.66 -15.25 -21.98
N ASP A 299 -0.37 -15.15 -22.32
CA ASP A 299 0.24 -14.15 -23.21
C ASP A 299 -0.23 -14.25 -24.68
N GLY A 300 -0.86 -15.36 -25.05
CA GLY A 300 -1.40 -15.62 -26.38
C GLY A 300 -0.44 -16.23 -27.37
N ALA A 301 0.67 -16.81 -26.91
CA ALA A 301 1.43 -17.73 -27.73
C ALA A 301 0.51 -18.87 -28.25
N ALA A 302 0.80 -19.34 -29.47
CA ALA A 302 -0.03 -20.36 -30.13
C ALA A 302 -0.11 -21.68 -29.32
N VAL A 303 0.91 -21.96 -28.51
CA VAL A 303 0.93 -23.09 -27.57
C VAL A 303 -0.19 -22.97 -26.54
N PHE A 304 -0.42 -21.78 -25.98
CA PHE A 304 -1.44 -21.57 -24.95
C PHE A 304 -2.83 -21.34 -25.55
N LEU A 305 -2.97 -20.39 -26.48
CA LEU A 305 -4.27 -19.91 -26.96
C LEU A 305 -4.61 -20.36 -28.39
N GLY A 306 -3.86 -21.30 -28.97
CA GLY A 306 -4.11 -21.82 -30.30
C GLY A 306 -5.49 -22.47 -30.45
N LYS A 307 -6.26 -22.06 -31.46
CA LYS A 307 -7.65 -22.48 -31.67
C LYS A 307 -7.87 -23.99 -31.84
N LYS A 308 -6.87 -24.72 -32.35
CA LYS A 308 -6.99 -26.16 -32.67
C LYS A 308 -6.40 -27.07 -31.59
N ASN A 309 -5.18 -26.78 -31.15
CA ASN A 309 -4.39 -27.67 -30.29
C ASN A 309 -3.77 -26.94 -29.08
N GLY A 310 -4.15 -25.68 -28.82
CA GLY A 310 -3.60 -24.92 -27.70
C GLY A 310 -4.10 -25.42 -26.35
N VAL A 311 -3.38 -25.09 -25.28
CA VAL A 311 -3.72 -25.44 -23.89
C VAL A 311 -5.16 -25.06 -23.55
N ALA A 312 -5.58 -23.83 -23.89
CA ALA A 312 -6.94 -23.36 -23.63
C ALA A 312 -8.00 -24.24 -24.32
N LYS A 313 -7.74 -24.71 -25.54
CA LYS A 313 -8.66 -25.62 -26.25
C LYS A 313 -8.72 -26.98 -25.56
N ARG A 314 -7.57 -27.55 -25.17
CA ARG A 314 -7.49 -28.82 -24.46
C ARG A 314 -8.17 -28.76 -23.09
N LEU A 315 -7.99 -27.67 -22.33
CA LEU A 315 -8.69 -27.44 -21.07
C LEU A 315 -10.21 -27.28 -21.29
N LYS A 316 -10.64 -26.64 -22.38
CA LYS A 316 -12.06 -26.56 -22.77
C LYS A 316 -12.68 -27.92 -23.09
N ASP A 317 -11.90 -28.90 -23.53
CA ASP A 317 -12.41 -30.26 -23.74
C ASP A 317 -12.79 -30.94 -22.41
N HIS A 318 -12.21 -30.49 -21.29
CA HIS A 318 -12.57 -30.92 -19.93
C HIS A 318 -13.61 -30.01 -19.27
N ASN A 319 -13.58 -28.70 -19.55
CA ASN A 319 -14.54 -27.71 -19.06
C ASN A 319 -14.98 -26.76 -20.19
N PRO A 320 -16.04 -27.10 -20.95
CA PRO A 320 -16.50 -26.30 -22.09
C PRO A 320 -16.89 -24.86 -21.74
N ALA A 321 -17.38 -24.63 -20.52
CA ALA A 321 -17.82 -23.32 -20.03
C ALA A 321 -16.67 -22.39 -19.60
N MET A 322 -15.42 -22.85 -19.65
CA MET A 322 -14.25 -22.07 -19.27
C MET A 322 -14.02 -20.90 -20.25
N ILE A 323 -13.91 -19.69 -19.70
CA ILE A 323 -13.57 -18.50 -20.50
C ILE A 323 -12.07 -18.45 -20.76
N THR A 324 -11.68 -18.10 -21.99
CA THR A 324 -10.27 -17.92 -22.36
C THR A 324 -9.96 -16.44 -22.52
N ASN A 325 -8.93 -15.95 -21.85
CA ASN A 325 -8.52 -14.55 -21.90
C ASN A 325 -7.11 -14.40 -22.48
N HIS A 326 -7.00 -13.69 -23.60
CA HIS A 326 -5.70 -13.28 -24.14
C HIS A 326 -5.27 -11.97 -23.48
N CYS A 327 -4.10 -11.99 -22.82
CA CYS A 327 -3.49 -10.83 -22.17
C CYS A 327 -3.63 -9.56 -23.02
N ARG A 328 -4.42 -8.60 -22.50
CA ARG A 328 -4.76 -7.35 -23.20
C ARG A 328 -3.53 -6.48 -23.44
N ASP A 329 -2.62 -6.43 -22.48
CA ASP A 329 -1.37 -5.69 -22.63
C ASP A 329 -0.48 -6.32 -23.72
N HIS A 330 -0.44 -7.66 -23.79
CA HIS A 330 0.26 -8.34 -24.88
C HIS A 330 -0.42 -8.12 -26.25
N ARG A 331 -1.77 -8.13 -26.33
CA ARG A 331 -2.51 -7.78 -27.56
C ARG A 331 -2.16 -6.39 -28.05
N LEU A 332 -2.19 -5.40 -27.16
CA LEU A 332 -1.76 -4.04 -27.46
C LEU A 332 -0.30 -4.02 -27.92
N ALA A 333 0.53 -4.86 -27.30
CA ALA A 333 1.93 -4.90 -27.62
C ALA A 333 2.21 -5.42 -29.03
N LEU A 334 1.49 -6.46 -29.44
CA LEU A 334 1.50 -6.98 -30.81
C LEU A 334 0.97 -5.93 -31.80
N ALA A 335 -0.12 -5.22 -31.45
CA ALA A 335 -0.69 -4.17 -32.29
C ALA A 335 0.37 -3.11 -32.66
N CYS A 336 1.09 -2.64 -31.65
CA CYS A 336 2.13 -1.64 -31.82
C CYS A 336 3.31 -2.21 -32.63
N ARG A 337 3.80 -3.40 -32.28
CA ARG A 337 4.93 -4.04 -32.98
C ARG A 337 4.66 -4.22 -34.47
N ASP A 338 3.47 -4.71 -34.80
CA ASP A 338 3.08 -4.95 -36.20
C ASP A 338 2.95 -3.63 -36.96
N SER A 339 2.56 -2.55 -36.28
CA SER A 339 2.49 -1.19 -36.85
C SER A 339 3.88 -0.63 -37.18
N PHE A 340 4.85 -0.78 -36.28
CA PHE A 340 6.24 -0.40 -36.53
C PHE A 340 6.85 -1.15 -37.71
N ASN A 341 6.61 -2.46 -37.79
CA ASN A 341 7.10 -3.30 -38.88
C ASN A 341 6.43 -2.99 -40.24
N SER A 342 5.22 -2.44 -40.23
CA SER A 342 4.47 -2.13 -41.46
C SER A 342 4.98 -0.88 -42.20
N VAL A 343 5.73 0.00 -41.52
CA VAL A 343 6.27 1.24 -42.11
C VAL A 343 7.80 1.23 -42.05
N PRO A 344 8.52 1.06 -43.19
CA PRO A 344 9.97 0.88 -43.21
C PRO A 344 10.77 1.97 -42.49
N LEU A 345 10.34 3.22 -42.62
CA LEU A 345 10.99 4.37 -41.95
C LEU A 345 10.80 4.35 -40.44
N MET A 346 9.65 3.85 -39.96
CA MET A 346 9.40 3.72 -38.53
C MET A 346 10.20 2.56 -37.94
N LYS A 347 10.28 1.42 -38.65
CA LYS A 347 11.17 0.31 -38.31
C LYS A 347 12.64 0.76 -38.20
N LYS A 348 13.13 1.56 -39.15
CA LYS A 348 14.48 2.14 -39.09
C LYS A 348 14.67 3.06 -37.88
N THR A 349 13.64 3.83 -37.52
CA THR A 349 13.67 4.71 -36.33
C THR A 349 13.77 3.87 -35.06
N ASP A 350 13.01 2.79 -34.97
CA ASP A 350 13.02 1.83 -33.86
C ASP A 350 14.38 1.14 -33.70
N GLU A 351 14.98 0.65 -34.79
CA GLU A 351 16.34 0.12 -34.80
C GLU A 351 17.39 1.17 -34.36
N THR A 352 17.12 2.45 -34.62
CA THR A 352 17.99 3.56 -34.19
C THR A 352 17.90 3.78 -32.68
N LEU A 353 16.71 3.65 -32.06
CA LEU A 353 16.56 3.71 -30.60
C LEU A 353 17.44 2.66 -29.91
N GLU A 354 17.41 1.41 -30.39
CA GLU A 354 18.20 0.32 -29.82
C GLU A 354 19.71 0.55 -30.02
N LYS A 355 20.13 1.08 -31.18
CA LYS A 355 21.54 1.44 -31.43
C LYS A 355 22.01 2.52 -30.45
N ILE A 356 21.23 3.57 -30.22
CA ILE A 356 21.57 4.64 -29.27
C ILE A 356 21.68 4.06 -27.85
N TYR A 357 20.73 3.23 -27.43
CA TYR A 357 20.78 2.60 -26.12
C TYR A 357 22.06 1.77 -25.94
N LYS A 358 22.36 0.85 -26.86
CA LYS A 358 23.57 0.00 -26.80
C LYS A 358 24.85 0.83 -26.79
N TYR A 359 24.88 1.90 -27.58
CA TYR A 359 26.03 2.80 -27.69
C TYR A 359 26.47 3.40 -26.36
N TYR A 360 25.51 3.86 -25.56
CA TYR A 360 25.77 4.44 -24.25
C TYR A 360 25.83 3.38 -23.15
N LYS A 361 24.96 2.38 -23.16
CA LYS A 361 24.86 1.35 -22.10
C LYS A 361 26.16 0.57 -21.91
N TYR A 362 26.81 0.16 -23.00
CA TYR A 362 27.99 -0.70 -22.96
C TYR A 362 29.33 0.06 -22.88
N SER A 363 29.30 1.39 -22.85
CA SER A 363 30.49 2.22 -22.74
C SER A 363 30.34 3.23 -21.60
N CYS A 364 31.09 3.01 -20.52
CA CYS A 364 31.17 3.95 -19.42
C CYS A 364 31.74 5.31 -19.88
N VAL A 365 32.63 5.31 -20.87
CA VAL A 365 33.22 6.50 -21.49
C VAL A 365 32.16 7.31 -22.23
N HIS A 366 31.36 6.68 -23.11
CA HIS A 366 30.29 7.38 -23.83
C HIS A 366 29.24 7.92 -22.87
N THR A 367 28.87 7.14 -21.84
CA THR A 367 27.93 7.60 -20.81
C THR A 367 28.46 8.80 -20.02
N ALA A 368 29.73 8.78 -19.62
CA ALA A 368 30.35 9.91 -18.92
C ALA A 368 30.39 11.16 -19.80
N SER A 369 30.78 11.00 -21.07
CA SER A 369 30.84 12.09 -22.06
C SER A 369 29.46 12.72 -22.29
N LEU A 370 28.41 11.90 -22.46
CA LEU A 370 27.03 12.41 -22.59
C LEU A 370 26.59 13.21 -21.35
N LYS A 371 26.92 12.74 -20.14
CA LYS A 371 26.60 13.46 -18.90
C LYS A 371 27.30 14.82 -18.82
N MET A 372 28.54 14.91 -19.29
CA MET A 372 29.27 16.19 -19.36
C MET A 372 28.57 17.17 -20.32
N VAL A 373 28.15 16.71 -21.49
CA VAL A 373 27.40 17.53 -22.46
C VAL A 373 26.03 17.94 -21.91
N GLN A 374 25.30 17.03 -21.26
CA GLN A 374 24.04 17.34 -20.59
C GLN A 374 24.22 18.42 -19.52
N ALA A 375 25.28 18.33 -18.69
CA ALA A 375 25.61 19.33 -17.69
C ALA A 375 25.94 20.69 -18.33
N ALA A 376 26.69 20.71 -19.42
CA ALA A 376 27.01 21.94 -20.15
C ALA A 376 25.76 22.65 -20.72
N PHE A 377 24.72 21.89 -21.07
CA PHE A 377 23.43 22.44 -21.51
C PHE A 377 22.41 22.67 -20.38
N ASN A 378 22.80 22.53 -19.11
CA ASN A 378 21.89 22.56 -17.96
C ASN A 378 20.69 21.60 -18.11
N GLN A 379 20.89 20.46 -18.77
CA GLN A 379 19.89 19.42 -18.91
C GLN A 379 19.98 18.43 -17.73
N ALA A 380 18.83 17.86 -17.35
CA ALA A 380 18.81 16.78 -16.36
C ALA A 380 19.67 15.59 -16.86
N PRO A 381 20.42 14.90 -15.98
CA PRO A 381 21.27 13.76 -16.35
C PRO A 381 20.42 12.52 -16.63
N LEU A 382 19.71 12.54 -17.75
CA LEU A 382 18.82 11.47 -18.18
C LEU A 382 19.65 10.33 -18.77
N ALA A 383 19.50 9.14 -18.19
CA ALA A 383 20.03 7.92 -18.78
C ALA A 383 19.17 7.51 -19.99
N ILE A 384 19.83 7.05 -21.06
CA ILE A 384 19.16 6.45 -22.21
C ILE A 384 18.57 5.10 -21.79
N LYS A 385 17.28 4.92 -22.05
CA LYS A 385 16.54 3.70 -21.69
C LYS A 385 16.40 2.76 -22.90
N GLN A 386 16.28 1.47 -22.62
CA GLN A 386 16.07 0.45 -23.65
C GLN A 386 14.61 0.42 -24.12
N ALA A 387 14.40 0.35 -25.43
CA ALA A 387 13.09 0.07 -26.01
C ALA A 387 12.90 -1.45 -26.12
N LYS A 388 12.07 -2.06 -25.26
CA LYS A 388 11.77 -3.50 -25.27
C LYS A 388 10.43 -3.78 -25.96
N HIS A 389 10.42 -4.55 -27.05
CA HIS A 389 9.21 -4.76 -27.87
C HIS A 389 8.07 -5.51 -27.17
N HIS A 390 8.38 -6.20 -26.06
CA HIS A 390 7.38 -6.87 -25.22
C HIS A 390 6.78 -5.95 -24.14
N ARG A 391 7.23 -4.68 -24.01
CA ARG A 391 6.78 -3.73 -22.98
C ARG A 391 6.74 -2.29 -23.50
N TRP A 392 5.58 -1.77 -23.90
CA TRP A 392 5.47 -0.44 -24.54
C TRP A 392 5.74 0.74 -23.62
N LEU A 393 5.62 0.55 -22.31
CA LEU A 393 6.11 1.50 -21.31
C LEU A 393 7.60 1.81 -21.48
N SER A 394 8.40 0.82 -21.87
CA SER A 394 9.83 1.02 -22.11
C SER A 394 10.11 1.83 -23.39
N HIS A 395 9.28 1.68 -24.43
CA HIS A 395 9.40 2.44 -25.67
C HIS A 395 9.10 3.93 -25.44
N ASP A 396 8.01 4.25 -24.74
CA ASP A 396 7.68 5.64 -24.36
C ASP A 396 8.84 6.28 -23.59
N GLN A 397 9.33 5.59 -22.56
CA GLN A 397 10.43 6.08 -21.75
C GLN A 397 11.74 6.24 -22.54
N ALA A 398 12.05 5.32 -23.46
CA ALA A 398 13.22 5.40 -24.33
C ALA A 398 13.14 6.62 -25.26
N VAL A 399 12.03 6.77 -25.98
CA VAL A 399 11.79 7.92 -26.88
C VAL A 399 11.81 9.23 -26.10
N SER A 400 11.14 9.30 -24.96
CA SER A 400 11.13 10.49 -24.09
C SER A 400 12.53 10.87 -23.61
N SER A 401 13.36 9.89 -23.20
CA SER A 401 14.75 10.13 -22.79
C SER A 401 15.62 10.68 -23.92
N ILE A 402 15.45 10.13 -25.13
CA ILE A 402 16.20 10.51 -26.33
C ILE A 402 15.76 11.88 -26.84
N VAL A 403 14.46 12.15 -26.96
CA VAL A 403 13.94 13.44 -27.44
C VAL A 403 14.31 14.59 -26.48
N ARG A 404 14.24 14.37 -25.17
CA ARG A 404 14.66 15.38 -24.17
C ARG A 404 16.16 15.64 -24.17
N SER A 405 16.96 14.61 -24.46
CA SER A 405 18.42 14.70 -24.52
C SER A 405 18.94 14.90 -25.95
N TYR A 406 18.06 15.16 -26.92
CA TYR A 406 18.38 15.03 -28.34
C TYR A 406 19.57 15.91 -28.76
N LYS A 407 19.54 17.18 -28.35
CA LYS A 407 20.64 18.13 -28.58
C LYS A 407 21.95 17.65 -27.96
N SER A 408 21.91 17.16 -26.72
CA SER A 408 23.10 16.62 -26.04
C SER A 408 23.65 15.38 -26.75
N ILE A 409 22.79 14.49 -27.24
CA ILE A 409 23.21 13.29 -27.98
C ILE A 409 23.88 13.68 -29.30
N VAL A 410 23.28 14.59 -30.07
CA VAL A 410 23.84 15.04 -31.35
C VAL A 410 25.20 15.71 -31.14
N VAL A 411 25.28 16.67 -30.21
CA VAL A 411 26.54 17.38 -29.91
C VAL A 411 27.60 16.41 -29.36
N ASN A 412 27.22 15.46 -28.52
CA ASN A 412 28.15 14.46 -28.01
C ASN A 412 28.76 13.62 -29.15
N LEU A 413 27.93 13.16 -30.09
CA LEU A 413 28.38 12.39 -31.25
C LEU A 413 29.22 13.21 -32.25
N GLU A 414 29.14 14.55 -32.20
CA GLU A 414 29.97 15.46 -32.99
C GLU A 414 31.34 15.77 -32.37
N THR A 415 31.57 15.41 -31.10
CA THR A 415 32.86 15.65 -30.44
C THR A 415 34.00 14.84 -31.07
N THR A 416 35.19 15.43 -31.16
CA THR A 416 36.34 14.89 -31.91
C THR A 416 36.87 13.53 -31.44
N GLU A 417 36.63 13.14 -30.17
CA GLU A 417 37.00 11.82 -29.64
C GLU A 417 36.01 10.72 -30.04
N ILE A 418 34.76 11.09 -30.34
CA ILE A 418 33.67 10.19 -30.69
C ILE A 418 33.43 10.16 -32.21
N SER A 419 33.77 11.24 -32.92
CA SER A 419 33.57 11.38 -34.37
C SER A 419 34.40 10.42 -35.22
N THR A 420 35.38 9.70 -34.66
CA THR A 420 36.14 8.65 -35.34
C THR A 420 35.48 7.26 -35.24
N ASP A 421 34.44 7.10 -34.42
CA ASP A 421 33.72 5.85 -34.23
C ASP A 421 32.72 5.59 -35.38
N PRO A 422 32.85 4.51 -36.16
CA PRO A 422 31.91 4.16 -37.23
C PRO A 422 30.47 3.99 -36.74
N VAL A 423 30.27 3.46 -35.53
CA VAL A 423 28.93 3.25 -34.95
C VAL A 423 28.30 4.59 -34.55
N GLY A 424 29.07 5.44 -33.87
CA GLY A 424 28.66 6.80 -33.51
C GLY A 424 28.30 7.64 -34.73
N ASN A 425 29.11 7.59 -35.79
CA ASN A 425 28.84 8.25 -37.07
C ASN A 425 27.57 7.74 -37.76
N GLY A 426 27.32 6.43 -37.71
CA GLY A 426 26.09 5.83 -38.22
C GLY A 426 24.85 6.36 -37.48
N ILE A 427 24.92 6.47 -36.15
CA ILE A 427 23.85 7.05 -35.32
C ILE A 427 23.68 8.53 -35.62
N LEU A 428 24.77 9.30 -35.70
CA LEU A 428 24.73 10.74 -36.00
C LEU A 428 24.08 11.00 -37.37
N LYS A 429 24.42 10.21 -38.39
CA LYS A 429 23.80 10.29 -39.71
C LYS A 429 22.29 10.02 -39.66
N SER A 430 21.86 9.03 -38.87
CA SER A 430 20.44 8.76 -38.66
C SER A 430 19.74 9.88 -37.90
N LEU A 431 20.36 10.47 -36.87
CA LEU A 431 19.76 11.57 -36.12
C LEU A 431 19.68 12.85 -36.97
N LYS A 432 20.68 13.14 -37.81
CA LYS A 432 20.63 14.28 -38.72
C LYS A 432 19.64 14.14 -39.88
N ASP A 433 19.04 12.96 -40.08
CA ASP A 433 17.97 12.76 -41.04
C ASP A 433 16.66 13.40 -40.52
N PRO A 434 16.10 14.41 -41.22
CA PRO A 434 14.88 15.10 -40.78
C PRO A 434 13.68 14.17 -40.62
N ILE A 435 13.60 13.11 -41.44
CA ILE A 435 12.53 12.12 -41.35
C ILE A 435 12.64 11.35 -40.03
N THR A 436 13.85 10.95 -39.64
CA THR A 436 14.10 10.25 -38.38
C THR A 436 13.78 11.14 -37.17
N LEU A 437 14.19 12.42 -37.19
CA LEU A 437 13.81 13.38 -36.14
C LEU A 437 12.27 13.51 -36.04
N ARG A 438 11.57 13.72 -37.17
CA ARG A 438 10.10 13.80 -37.16
C ARG A 438 9.47 12.49 -36.71
N SER A 439 10.00 11.32 -37.07
CA SER A 439 9.49 10.04 -36.55
C SER A 439 9.62 9.97 -35.03
N LEU A 440 10.76 10.37 -34.45
CA LEU A 440 10.95 10.40 -33.00
C LEU A 440 9.98 11.36 -32.29
N LEU A 441 9.73 12.53 -32.88
CA LEU A 441 8.76 13.50 -32.35
C LEU A 441 7.32 12.97 -32.46
N LEU A 442 6.98 12.25 -33.54
CA LEU A 442 5.67 11.60 -33.68
C LEU A 442 5.47 10.53 -32.60
N LEU A 443 6.51 9.73 -32.35
CA LEU A 443 6.48 8.72 -31.29
C LEU A 443 6.35 9.36 -29.90
N ALA A 444 7.03 10.49 -29.65
CA ALA A 444 6.90 11.22 -28.39
C ALA A 444 5.50 11.80 -28.16
N ASP A 445 4.72 12.02 -29.23
CA ASP A 445 3.33 12.47 -29.16
C ASP A 445 2.31 11.31 -29.08
N THR A 446 2.66 10.10 -29.53
CA THR A 446 1.72 8.96 -29.62
C THR A 446 1.94 7.90 -28.54
N LEU A 447 3.20 7.56 -28.23
CA LEU A 447 3.53 6.54 -27.24
C LEU A 447 3.01 6.83 -25.82
N PRO A 448 2.91 8.09 -25.34
CA PRO A 448 2.31 8.35 -24.03
C PRO A 448 0.85 7.86 -23.93
N HIS A 449 0.10 7.93 -25.04
CA HIS A 449 -1.27 7.43 -25.09
C HIS A 449 -1.33 5.90 -25.05
N ILE A 450 -0.41 5.23 -25.75
CA ILE A 450 -0.26 3.77 -25.71
C ILE A 450 0.21 3.30 -24.33
N ALA A 451 1.16 3.99 -23.72
CA ALA A 451 1.67 3.72 -22.38
C ALA A 451 0.56 3.85 -21.33
N ALA A 452 -0.28 4.89 -21.44
CA ALA A 452 -1.43 5.05 -20.55
C ALA A 452 -2.43 3.90 -20.69
N LEU A 453 -2.71 3.44 -21.91
CA LEU A 453 -3.59 2.29 -22.15
C LEU A 453 -2.99 0.98 -21.58
N SER A 454 -1.69 0.77 -21.76
CA SER A 454 -0.94 -0.36 -21.21
C SER A 454 -1.03 -0.41 -19.67
N LEU A 455 -0.84 0.73 -19.00
CA LEU A 455 -0.99 0.82 -17.54
C LEU A 455 -2.41 0.50 -17.08
N VAL A 456 -3.44 0.93 -17.82
CA VAL A 456 -4.83 0.57 -17.51
C VAL A 456 -5.00 -0.94 -17.56
N PHE A 457 -4.49 -1.62 -18.59
CA PHE A 457 -4.60 -3.09 -18.70
C PHE A 457 -3.86 -3.89 -17.64
N GLN A 458 -2.90 -3.27 -16.96
CA GLN A 458 -2.12 -3.89 -15.88
C GLN A 458 -2.73 -3.67 -14.49
N ARG A 459 -3.84 -2.91 -14.37
CA ARG A 459 -4.51 -2.73 -13.07
C ARG A 459 -5.19 -4.03 -12.62
N ARG A 460 -5.33 -4.21 -11.31
CA ARG A 460 -5.99 -5.37 -10.70
C ARG A 460 -7.51 -5.33 -10.84
N ASP A 461 -8.07 -4.13 -10.92
CA ASP A 461 -9.50 -3.80 -10.92
C ASP A 461 -10.02 -3.37 -12.31
N VAL A 462 -9.43 -3.87 -13.38
CA VAL A 462 -9.94 -3.61 -14.74
C VAL A 462 -11.26 -4.34 -14.95
N ASN A 463 -12.36 -3.59 -15.02
CA ASN A 463 -13.64 -4.12 -15.48
C ASN A 463 -13.74 -4.08 -17.01
N LEU A 464 -14.71 -4.82 -17.57
CA LEU A 464 -14.84 -4.97 -19.03
C LEU A 464 -15.30 -3.68 -19.72
N GLY A 465 -16.18 -2.90 -19.10
CA GLY A 465 -16.62 -1.61 -19.63
C GLY A 465 -15.50 -0.57 -19.75
N MET A 466 -14.57 -0.57 -18.79
CA MET A 466 -13.38 0.30 -18.78
C MET A 466 -12.44 0.00 -19.94
N VAL A 467 -12.27 -1.27 -20.31
CA VAL A 467 -11.38 -1.66 -21.40
C VAL A 467 -11.84 -1.02 -22.71
N LYS A 468 -13.09 -1.28 -23.11
CA LYS A 468 -13.65 -0.75 -24.36
C LYS A 468 -13.56 0.77 -24.41
N THR A 469 -14.02 1.43 -23.35
CA THR A 469 -14.00 2.90 -23.23
C THR A 469 -12.59 3.48 -23.38
N THR A 470 -11.59 2.84 -22.76
CA THR A 470 -10.20 3.34 -22.77
C THR A 470 -9.51 3.07 -24.11
N VAL A 471 -9.80 1.94 -24.76
CA VAL A 471 -9.35 1.64 -26.13
C VAL A 471 -9.91 2.68 -27.11
N ASP A 472 -11.22 2.92 -27.09
CA ASP A 472 -11.89 3.89 -27.98
C ASP A 472 -11.38 5.32 -27.75
N LYS A 473 -11.14 5.68 -26.49
CA LYS A 473 -10.52 6.95 -26.14
C LYS A 473 -9.11 7.06 -26.75
N THR A 474 -8.30 6.02 -26.63
CA THR A 474 -6.93 6.00 -27.17
C THR A 474 -6.93 6.09 -28.70
N ILE A 475 -7.83 5.37 -29.38
CA ILE A 475 -8.02 5.46 -30.83
C ILE A 475 -8.34 6.90 -31.25
N ARG A 476 -9.32 7.54 -30.61
CA ARG A 476 -9.67 8.95 -30.91
C ARG A 476 -8.50 9.91 -30.72
N MET A 477 -7.67 9.68 -29.71
CA MET A 477 -6.46 10.47 -29.49
C MET A 477 -5.44 10.27 -30.62
N LEU A 478 -5.30 9.05 -31.15
CA LEU A 478 -4.44 8.77 -32.30
C LEU A 478 -4.99 9.33 -33.62
N GLU A 479 -6.30 9.26 -33.85
CA GLU A 479 -6.99 9.87 -35.00
C GLU A 479 -6.80 11.40 -35.02
N THR A 480 -6.87 12.03 -33.84
CA THR A 480 -6.59 13.46 -33.70
C THR A 480 -5.15 13.78 -34.14
N ARG A 481 -4.19 12.88 -33.89
CA ARG A 481 -2.80 13.06 -34.34
C ARG A 481 -2.62 12.89 -35.85
N GLN A 482 -3.55 12.25 -36.56
CA GLN A 482 -3.50 12.20 -38.04
C GLN A 482 -3.74 13.60 -38.62
N THR A 483 -4.74 14.31 -38.11
CA THR A 483 -5.16 15.62 -38.62
C THR A 483 -4.41 16.80 -37.99
N GLN A 484 -3.95 16.67 -36.74
CA GLN A 484 -3.27 17.73 -35.99
C GLN A 484 -1.90 17.28 -35.47
N ASP A 485 -0.90 18.14 -35.56
CA ASP A 485 0.42 17.86 -35.00
C ASP A 485 0.39 17.97 -33.47
N GLY A 486 1.10 17.06 -32.79
CA GLY A 486 1.25 17.09 -31.35
C GLY A 486 2.34 18.07 -30.87
N PRO A 487 2.44 18.28 -29.54
CA PRO A 487 3.39 19.24 -28.96
C PRO A 487 4.85 19.01 -29.35
N TRP A 488 5.28 17.76 -29.56
CA TRP A 488 6.64 17.46 -30.00
C TRP A 488 6.82 17.69 -31.49
N GLN A 489 5.87 17.29 -32.33
CA GLN A 489 5.90 17.62 -33.76
C GLN A 489 6.02 19.12 -34.02
N LEU A 490 5.28 19.95 -33.27
CA LEU A 490 5.33 21.41 -33.41
C LEU A 490 6.72 22.01 -33.11
N LYS A 491 7.56 21.31 -32.32
CA LYS A 491 8.94 21.73 -32.03
C LYS A 491 9.94 21.39 -33.14
N PHE A 492 9.53 20.66 -34.19
CA PHE A 492 10.43 20.22 -35.26
C PHE A 492 11.21 21.38 -35.90
N SER A 493 10.54 22.48 -36.25
CA SER A 493 11.16 23.62 -36.91
C SER A 493 12.25 24.27 -36.03
N GLN A 494 11.96 24.43 -34.73
CA GLN A 494 12.91 24.95 -33.76
C GLN A 494 14.10 24.01 -33.61
N MET A 495 13.87 22.71 -33.37
CA MET A 495 14.94 21.73 -33.17
C MET A 495 15.81 21.54 -34.41
N SER A 496 15.22 21.61 -35.61
CA SER A 496 15.97 21.53 -36.87
C SER A 496 16.84 22.76 -37.09
N SER A 497 16.33 23.95 -36.76
CA SER A 497 17.09 25.20 -36.80
C SER A 497 18.27 25.18 -35.82
N ASP A 498 18.03 24.77 -34.57
CA ASP A 498 19.04 24.69 -33.51
C ASP A 498 20.20 23.73 -33.85
N LEU A 499 19.96 22.77 -34.75
CA LEU A 499 20.90 21.72 -35.15
C LEU A 499 21.36 21.82 -36.60
N GLN A 500 21.00 22.89 -37.31
CA GLN A 500 21.37 23.15 -38.71
C GLN A 500 21.03 21.97 -39.67
N LEU A 501 19.88 21.32 -39.47
CA LEU A 501 19.43 20.20 -40.31
C LEU A 501 18.83 20.70 -41.63
N THR A 502 19.08 19.98 -42.73
CA THR A 502 18.47 20.28 -44.03
C THR A 502 16.95 20.08 -43.98
N THR A 503 16.14 21.07 -44.33
CA THR A 503 14.67 20.92 -44.35
C THR A 503 14.22 20.07 -45.54
N SER A 504 13.70 18.87 -45.31
CA SER A 504 12.93 18.14 -46.32
C SER A 504 11.49 18.67 -46.40
N SER A 505 10.80 18.45 -47.52
CA SER A 505 9.41 18.91 -47.70
C SER A 505 8.46 18.21 -46.73
N SER A 506 7.71 18.98 -45.93
CA SER A 506 6.71 18.46 -44.96
C SER A 506 5.67 17.50 -45.56
N SER A 507 5.38 17.62 -46.85
CA SER A 507 4.46 16.74 -47.57
C SER A 507 4.94 15.27 -47.63
N ASP A 508 6.25 15.04 -47.68
CA ASP A 508 6.82 13.70 -47.84
C ASP A 508 6.76 12.87 -46.55
N PHE A 509 6.98 13.51 -45.39
CA PHE A 509 6.84 12.87 -44.09
C PHE A 509 5.39 12.49 -43.79
N ASN A 510 4.44 13.38 -44.08
CA ASN A 510 3.03 13.14 -43.79
C ASN A 510 2.51 11.93 -44.58
N THR A 511 2.76 11.91 -45.89
CA THR A 511 2.27 10.86 -46.80
C THR A 511 3.00 9.53 -46.66
N LYS A 512 4.32 9.52 -46.38
CA LYS A 512 5.11 8.27 -46.32
C LYS A 512 5.26 7.67 -44.93
N VAL A 513 5.07 8.47 -43.87
CA VAL A 513 5.33 8.03 -42.49
C VAL A 513 4.12 8.25 -41.59
N LYS A 514 3.70 9.51 -41.40
CA LYS A 514 2.70 9.88 -40.40
C LYS A 514 1.36 9.18 -40.65
N GLU A 515 0.79 9.36 -41.84
CA GLU A 515 -0.52 8.79 -42.19
C GLU A 515 -0.47 7.25 -42.25
N PRO A 516 0.49 6.60 -42.95
CA PRO A 516 0.57 5.14 -42.97
C PRO A 516 0.75 4.52 -41.58
N PHE A 517 1.61 5.11 -40.74
CA PHE A 517 1.90 4.58 -39.41
C PHE A 517 0.69 4.70 -38.48
N LEU A 518 0.08 5.89 -38.40
CA LEU A 518 -1.08 6.09 -37.52
C LEU A 518 -2.29 5.26 -37.97
N THR A 519 -2.55 5.17 -39.28
CA THR A 519 -3.62 4.31 -39.80
C THR A 519 -3.38 2.84 -39.46
N LYS A 520 -2.14 2.36 -39.62
CA LYS A 520 -1.80 0.97 -39.25
C LYS A 520 -1.89 0.75 -37.75
N LEU A 521 -1.47 1.70 -36.93
CA LEU A 521 -1.58 1.64 -35.48
C LEU A 521 -3.03 1.58 -35.01
N ILE A 522 -3.89 2.45 -35.55
CA ILE A 522 -5.32 2.47 -35.23
C ILE A 522 -5.98 1.16 -35.65
N ASN A 523 -5.79 0.73 -36.91
CA ASN A 523 -6.40 -0.51 -37.40
C ASN A 523 -5.91 -1.74 -36.62
N ASN A 524 -4.60 -1.83 -36.34
CA ASN A 524 -4.06 -2.96 -35.59
C ASN A 524 -4.57 -3.00 -34.14
N ILE A 525 -4.85 -1.84 -33.53
CA ILE A 525 -5.51 -1.79 -32.21
C ILE A 525 -6.98 -2.22 -32.37
N GLN A 526 -7.73 -1.65 -33.32
CA GLN A 526 -9.13 -1.99 -33.57
C GLN A 526 -9.32 -3.49 -33.84
N ASP A 527 -8.58 -4.06 -34.80
CA ASP A 527 -8.64 -5.47 -35.19
C ASP A 527 -8.32 -6.40 -34.02
N ARG A 528 -7.45 -5.97 -33.10
CA ARG A 528 -7.07 -6.74 -31.93
C ARG A 528 -7.96 -6.50 -30.73
N PHE A 529 -8.97 -5.64 -30.78
CA PHE A 529 -9.91 -5.39 -29.67
C PHE A 529 -11.38 -5.33 -30.17
N VAL A 530 -11.70 -6.05 -31.25
CA VAL A 530 -13.06 -6.16 -31.81
C VAL A 530 -14.00 -6.88 -30.83
N ASP A 531 -15.24 -6.38 -30.71
CA ASP A 531 -16.38 -6.87 -29.90
C ASP A 531 -16.89 -8.29 -30.28
N THR A 532 -16.00 -9.27 -30.43
CA THR A 532 -16.35 -10.65 -30.83
C THR A 532 -15.97 -11.69 -29.79
N ASP A 533 -15.21 -11.29 -28.77
CA ASP A 533 -14.87 -12.18 -27.66
C ASP A 533 -16.08 -12.33 -26.72
N ILE A 534 -16.28 -13.53 -26.17
CA ILE A 534 -17.30 -13.77 -25.14
C ILE A 534 -17.13 -12.78 -23.97
N ILE A 535 -15.87 -12.43 -23.69
CA ILE A 535 -15.54 -11.41 -22.71
C ILE A 535 -16.19 -10.06 -23.07
N ASP A 536 -16.14 -9.62 -24.32
CA ASP A 536 -16.75 -8.33 -24.69
C ASP A 536 -18.29 -8.40 -24.62
N GLN A 537 -18.89 -9.55 -24.93
CA GLN A 537 -20.34 -9.77 -24.77
C GLN A 537 -20.76 -9.68 -23.30
N LEU A 538 -19.94 -10.18 -22.37
CA LEU A 538 -20.19 -10.09 -20.92
C LEU A 538 -20.18 -8.64 -20.39
N SER A 539 -19.69 -7.67 -21.14
CA SER A 539 -19.74 -6.25 -20.74
C SER A 539 -21.17 -5.71 -20.61
N VAL A 540 -22.16 -6.33 -21.26
CA VAL A 540 -23.58 -5.99 -21.12
C VAL A 540 -24.09 -6.11 -19.68
N LEU A 541 -23.43 -6.95 -18.88
CA LEU A 541 -23.75 -7.20 -17.48
C LEU A 541 -23.13 -6.12 -16.56
N ASP A 542 -22.25 -5.27 -17.08
CA ASP A 542 -21.79 -4.06 -16.41
C ASP A 542 -22.80 -2.94 -16.61
N LEU A 543 -23.68 -2.77 -15.62
CA LEU A 543 -24.71 -1.74 -15.62
C LEU A 543 -24.19 -0.38 -15.12
N SER A 544 -22.91 -0.28 -14.75
CA SER A 544 -22.32 0.97 -14.26
C SER A 544 -22.26 2.01 -15.38
N GLY A 545 -22.84 3.19 -15.13
CA GLY A 545 -22.88 4.26 -16.13
C GLY A 545 -23.96 4.12 -17.22
N THR A 546 -24.87 3.15 -17.11
CA THR A 546 -26.06 3.07 -17.98
C THR A 546 -27.05 4.22 -17.70
N PRO A 547 -27.76 4.72 -18.72
CA PRO A 547 -28.76 5.80 -18.55
C PRO A 547 -29.95 5.33 -17.71
N ASP A 548 -30.69 6.28 -17.10
CA ASP A 548 -31.88 6.01 -16.26
C ASP A 548 -32.96 5.17 -16.98
N GLU A 549 -33.02 5.21 -18.30
CA GLU A 549 -33.93 4.39 -19.10
C GLU A 549 -33.12 3.60 -20.13
N LEU A 550 -33.15 2.27 -20.02
CA LEU A 550 -32.52 1.36 -20.97
C LEU A 550 -33.50 1.02 -22.11
N PRO A 551 -33.04 0.99 -23.37
CA PRO A 551 -33.85 0.48 -24.48
C PRO A 551 -34.38 -0.92 -24.20
N ALA A 552 -35.61 -1.23 -24.62
CA ALA A 552 -36.20 -2.56 -24.43
C ALA A 552 -35.29 -3.68 -24.95
N LEU A 553 -34.64 -3.48 -26.09
CA LEU A 553 -33.73 -4.47 -26.70
C LEU A 553 -32.27 -4.37 -26.22
N TYR A 554 -31.99 -3.64 -25.13
CA TYR A 554 -30.63 -3.53 -24.60
C TYR A 554 -30.07 -4.92 -24.28
N GLY A 555 -28.90 -5.26 -24.82
CA GLY A 555 -28.21 -6.51 -24.50
C GLY A 555 -28.77 -7.78 -25.16
N PHE A 556 -29.74 -7.66 -26.07
CA PHE A 556 -30.44 -8.81 -26.64
C PHE A 556 -29.52 -9.76 -27.43
N ASN A 557 -28.60 -9.21 -28.24
CA ASN A 557 -27.67 -9.99 -29.05
C ASN A 557 -26.54 -10.60 -28.19
N GLU A 558 -26.12 -9.85 -27.18
CA GLU A 558 -25.12 -10.25 -26.23
C GLU A 558 -25.59 -11.46 -25.41
N MET A 559 -26.85 -11.46 -24.96
CA MET A 559 -27.45 -12.59 -24.27
C MET A 559 -27.53 -13.86 -25.13
N PHE A 560 -27.79 -13.73 -26.43
CA PHE A 560 -27.77 -14.87 -27.34
C PHE A 560 -26.38 -15.53 -27.38
N SER A 561 -25.34 -14.72 -27.50
CA SER A 561 -23.96 -15.18 -27.54
C SER A 561 -23.51 -15.80 -26.21
N ILE A 562 -23.99 -15.26 -25.10
CA ILE A 562 -23.74 -15.78 -23.75
C ILE A 562 -24.46 -17.11 -23.53
N ALA A 563 -25.72 -17.24 -23.96
CA ALA A 563 -26.47 -18.49 -23.88
C ALA A 563 -25.77 -19.60 -24.67
N ASP A 564 -25.36 -19.32 -25.90
CA ASP A 564 -24.62 -20.26 -26.74
C ASP A 564 -23.32 -20.73 -26.04
N HIS A 565 -22.55 -19.80 -25.48
CA HIS A 565 -21.30 -20.11 -24.80
C HIS A 565 -21.48 -21.03 -23.58
N PHE A 566 -22.49 -20.75 -22.74
CA PHE A 566 -22.76 -21.53 -21.53
C PHE A 566 -23.70 -22.72 -21.79
N SER A 567 -24.04 -23.01 -23.06
CA SER A 567 -24.96 -24.09 -23.44
C SER A 567 -26.32 -23.98 -22.74
N MET A 568 -26.83 -22.76 -22.65
CA MET A 568 -28.15 -22.43 -22.07
C MET A 568 -29.18 -22.20 -23.17
N ASP A 569 -30.46 -22.28 -22.82
CA ASP A 569 -31.54 -21.96 -23.75
C ASP A 569 -31.54 -20.44 -24.07
N PRO A 570 -31.31 -20.03 -25.33
CA PRO A 570 -31.26 -18.61 -25.69
C PRO A 570 -32.59 -17.89 -25.54
N GLU A 571 -33.72 -18.56 -25.81
CA GLU A 571 -35.05 -17.96 -25.72
C GLU A 571 -35.44 -17.75 -24.26
N GLU A 572 -35.12 -18.72 -23.40
CA GLU A 572 -35.33 -18.61 -21.96
C GLU A 572 -34.48 -17.48 -21.36
N LEU A 573 -33.17 -17.44 -21.67
CA LEU A 573 -32.27 -16.43 -21.14
C LEU A 573 -32.65 -15.02 -21.62
N GLN A 574 -33.03 -14.86 -22.88
CA GLN A 574 -33.50 -13.58 -23.42
C GLN A 574 -34.77 -13.10 -22.74
N THR A 575 -35.74 -13.99 -22.52
CA THR A 575 -36.99 -13.66 -21.80
C THR A 575 -36.68 -13.18 -20.39
N GLN A 576 -35.82 -13.91 -19.69
CA GLN A 576 -35.36 -13.54 -18.35
C GLN A 576 -34.62 -12.19 -18.34
N TRP A 577 -33.83 -11.91 -19.38
CA TRP A 577 -33.10 -10.65 -19.50
C TRP A 577 -34.06 -9.48 -19.73
N GLN A 578 -35.09 -9.66 -20.57
CA GLN A 578 -36.13 -8.66 -20.82
C GLN A 578 -36.91 -8.33 -19.54
N ASP A 579 -37.31 -9.33 -18.77
CA ASP A 579 -37.96 -9.14 -17.47
C ASP A 579 -37.06 -8.34 -16.52
N PHE A 580 -35.76 -8.62 -16.54
CA PHE A 580 -34.77 -7.91 -15.76
C PHE A 580 -34.58 -6.45 -16.22
N ILE A 581 -34.53 -6.17 -17.52
CA ILE A 581 -34.49 -4.79 -18.05
C ILE A 581 -35.75 -4.02 -17.65
N GLN A 582 -36.92 -4.64 -17.72
CA GLN A 582 -38.17 -4.02 -17.29
C GLN A 582 -38.12 -3.66 -15.80
N LEU A 583 -37.64 -4.58 -14.96
CA LEU A 583 -37.41 -4.32 -13.54
C LEU A 583 -36.40 -3.20 -13.31
N LEU A 584 -35.28 -3.17 -14.04
CA LEU A 584 -34.25 -2.14 -13.96
C LEU A 584 -34.76 -0.73 -14.32
N ASN A 585 -35.68 -0.64 -15.28
CA ASN A 585 -36.31 0.61 -15.68
C ASN A 585 -37.32 1.13 -14.63
N THR A 586 -37.73 0.30 -13.65
CA THR A 586 -38.50 0.78 -12.48
C THR A 586 -37.62 1.37 -11.38
N LEU A 587 -36.29 1.23 -11.48
CA LEU A 587 -35.31 1.72 -10.51
C LEU A 587 -34.63 2.99 -11.04
N THR A 588 -34.37 3.97 -10.17
CA THR A 588 -33.55 5.14 -10.53
C THR A 588 -32.08 4.71 -10.78
N SER A 589 -31.30 5.43 -11.60
CA SER A 589 -29.87 5.12 -11.79
C SER A 589 -29.08 5.08 -10.48
N GLN A 590 -29.50 5.83 -9.45
CA GLN A 590 -28.92 5.80 -8.11
C GLN A 590 -29.25 4.51 -7.33
N ASP A 591 -30.31 3.79 -7.71
CA ASP A 591 -30.77 2.54 -7.12
C ASP A 591 -30.26 1.29 -7.85
N ARG A 592 -29.63 1.44 -9.03
CA ARG A 592 -28.97 0.35 -9.78
C ARG A 592 -27.60 -0.04 -9.20
N SER A 593 -27.48 0.03 -7.87
CA SER A 593 -26.33 -0.55 -7.18
C SER A 593 -26.43 -2.06 -7.22
N MET A 594 -25.30 -2.73 -7.51
CA MET A 594 -25.24 -4.18 -7.65
C MET A 594 -25.74 -4.96 -6.40
N THR A 595 -25.59 -4.40 -5.19
CA THR A 595 -26.11 -4.98 -3.95
C THR A 595 -27.64 -5.03 -3.96
N LYS A 596 -28.27 -4.00 -4.51
CA LYS A 596 -29.73 -3.90 -4.65
C LYS A 596 -30.23 -4.78 -5.80
N LEU A 597 -29.46 -4.90 -6.88
CA LEU A 597 -29.74 -5.82 -7.99
C LEU A 597 -29.62 -7.29 -7.56
N LEU A 598 -28.61 -7.66 -6.77
CA LEU A 598 -28.48 -8.99 -6.18
C LEU A 598 -29.64 -9.32 -5.24
N GLN A 599 -30.09 -8.37 -4.42
CA GLN A 599 -31.27 -8.56 -3.58
C GLN A 599 -32.54 -8.76 -4.42
N LEU A 600 -32.66 -8.08 -5.56
CA LEU A 600 -33.75 -8.28 -6.52
C LEU A 600 -33.67 -9.63 -7.22
N PHE A 601 -32.48 -10.09 -7.63
CA PHE A 601 -32.26 -11.43 -8.17
C PHE A 601 -32.47 -12.55 -7.15
N HIS A 602 -32.16 -12.30 -5.89
CA HIS A 602 -32.40 -13.28 -4.82
C HIS A 602 -33.90 -13.45 -4.53
N ASN A 603 -34.69 -12.40 -4.80
CA ASN A 603 -36.13 -12.37 -4.65
C ASN A 603 -36.89 -12.64 -5.96
N SER A 604 -36.21 -12.80 -7.10
CA SER A 604 -36.82 -13.16 -8.38
C SER A 604 -36.90 -14.69 -8.53
N THR A 605 -37.91 -15.17 -9.25
CA THR A 605 -38.13 -16.59 -9.54
C THR A 605 -37.26 -17.11 -10.70
N VAL A 606 -36.21 -16.37 -11.09
CA VAL A 606 -35.48 -16.55 -12.33
C VAL A 606 -34.13 -17.23 -12.06
N THR A 607 -34.01 -18.52 -12.36
CA THR A 607 -32.84 -19.36 -12.01
C THR A 607 -31.67 -19.24 -13.00
N GLY A 608 -31.91 -19.24 -14.32
CA GLY A 608 -30.84 -19.24 -15.32
C GLY A 608 -30.02 -17.95 -15.35
N LEU A 609 -30.69 -16.79 -15.38
CA LEU A 609 -30.03 -15.49 -15.34
C LEU A 609 -29.32 -15.23 -14.01
N LYS A 610 -29.81 -15.83 -12.92
CA LYS A 610 -29.16 -15.78 -11.60
C LYS A 610 -27.85 -16.56 -11.61
N ASP A 611 -27.75 -17.67 -12.32
CA ASP A 611 -26.51 -18.46 -12.41
C ASP A 611 -25.45 -17.78 -13.29
N ILE A 612 -25.85 -17.22 -14.44
CA ILE A 612 -24.94 -16.37 -15.25
C ILE A 612 -24.59 -15.11 -14.47
N TYR A 613 -25.55 -14.42 -13.88
CA TYR A 613 -25.27 -13.21 -13.13
C TYR A 613 -24.39 -13.52 -11.93
N HIS A 614 -24.57 -14.63 -11.20
CA HIS A 614 -23.63 -15.03 -10.15
C HIS A 614 -22.26 -15.40 -10.71
N LEU A 615 -22.16 -16.14 -11.82
CA LEU A 615 -20.89 -16.50 -12.44
C LEU A 615 -20.13 -15.26 -12.92
N VAL A 616 -20.82 -14.35 -13.60
CA VAL A 616 -20.29 -13.09 -14.12
C VAL A 616 -20.03 -12.10 -13.00
N TYR A 617 -20.89 -12.01 -11.99
CA TYR A 617 -20.66 -11.22 -10.78
C TYR A 617 -19.40 -11.72 -10.04
N ARG A 618 -19.25 -13.04 -9.92
CA ARG A 618 -18.08 -13.71 -9.34
C ARG A 618 -16.82 -13.49 -10.17
N LEU A 619 -16.96 -13.33 -11.49
CA LEU A 619 -15.85 -13.06 -12.42
C LEU A 619 -15.53 -11.57 -12.61
N LEU A 620 -16.51 -10.66 -12.48
CA LEU A 620 -16.44 -9.27 -12.95
C LEU A 620 -16.70 -8.20 -11.88
N LYS A 621 -17.25 -8.51 -10.71
CA LYS A 621 -17.51 -7.45 -9.73
C LYS A 621 -16.32 -7.18 -8.80
N ILE A 622 -15.63 -6.12 -9.19
CA ILE A 622 -14.98 -5.10 -8.38
C ILE A 622 -16.06 -4.28 -7.64
N THR A 623 -15.98 -4.15 -6.31
CA THR A 623 -16.28 -2.91 -5.59
C THR A 623 -15.63 -2.93 -4.20
N GLU A 624 -14.83 -1.89 -3.95
CA GLU A 624 -14.51 -1.23 -2.67
C GLU A 624 -13.85 -2.05 -1.55
N ASP A 625 -12.60 -1.64 -1.28
CA ASP A 625 -11.76 -1.85 -0.10
C ASP A 625 -11.55 -3.29 0.40
N ASP A 626 -10.40 -3.88 0.06
CA ASP A 626 -9.33 -4.15 1.05
C ASP A 626 -8.02 -4.55 0.35
N ASP A 627 -6.94 -4.19 1.04
CA ASP A 627 -5.53 -4.37 0.77
C ASP A 627 -5.04 -5.83 0.73
N ASN A 628 -3.85 -5.99 0.14
CA ASN A 628 -2.96 -7.17 0.22
C ASN A 628 -3.31 -8.39 -0.64
N GLY A 629 -2.57 -8.53 -1.74
CA GLY A 629 -2.42 -9.74 -2.53
C GLY A 629 -1.22 -9.62 -3.46
N TRP A 630 -0.45 -10.68 -3.64
CA TRP A 630 0.82 -10.73 -4.37
C TRP A 630 0.61 -10.68 -5.89
N ASN A 631 1.42 -9.87 -6.61
CA ASN A 631 1.42 -9.79 -8.08
C ASN A 631 2.49 -10.72 -8.66
N PRO A 632 2.12 -11.68 -9.52
CA PRO A 632 3.08 -12.62 -10.12
C PRO A 632 3.99 -12.01 -11.19
N TRP A 633 3.62 -10.85 -11.73
CA TRP A 633 4.25 -10.25 -12.90
C TRP A 633 4.83 -8.88 -12.56
N GLY A 634 5.79 -8.88 -11.65
CA GLY A 634 6.75 -7.80 -11.43
C GLY A 634 6.32 -6.72 -10.43
N GLU A 635 7.09 -6.60 -9.36
CA GLU A 635 7.00 -5.58 -8.29
C GLU A 635 7.30 -4.14 -8.74
N GLU A 636 7.26 -3.80 -10.04
CA GLU A 636 7.73 -2.49 -10.53
C GLU A 636 6.63 -1.43 -10.77
N PHE A 637 5.31 -1.73 -10.72
CA PHE A 637 4.30 -0.74 -11.16
C PHE A 637 2.96 -0.67 -10.38
N GLU A 638 2.79 -1.36 -9.27
CA GLU A 638 1.52 -1.35 -8.51
C GLU A 638 1.47 -0.35 -7.36
N LYS A 639 1.64 0.91 -7.73
CA LYS A 639 1.28 2.04 -6.88
C LYS A 639 0.50 3.00 -7.74
N GLU A 640 -0.82 2.79 -7.78
CA GLU A 640 -1.83 3.85 -7.83
C GLU A 640 -3.21 3.24 -8.09
N GLY A 641 -4.05 3.27 -7.06
CA GLY A 641 -5.48 3.48 -7.25
C GLY A 641 -6.37 2.69 -6.32
N SER A 642 -7.33 3.43 -5.75
CA SER A 642 -8.65 3.02 -5.21
C SER A 642 -8.66 2.59 -3.73
N TYR A 643 -9.61 2.98 -2.88
CA TYR A 643 -10.99 3.43 -3.09
C TYR A 643 -11.45 4.53 -2.11
N MET A 644 -12.49 5.27 -2.53
CA MET A 644 -13.56 5.81 -1.68
C MET A 644 -14.82 5.01 -2.04
N HIS A 645 -15.70 4.69 -1.08
CA HIS A 645 -17.09 5.17 -1.07
C HIS A 645 -17.91 4.76 0.17
N ARG A 646 -19.03 5.48 0.32
CA ARG A 646 -19.85 5.73 1.52
C ARG A 646 -21.11 4.87 1.58
N HIS A 647 -21.65 4.69 2.79
CA HIS A 647 -23.11 4.71 2.99
C HIS A 647 -23.59 5.48 4.23
N LYS A 648 -24.82 6.01 4.10
CA LYS A 648 -25.50 7.03 4.92
C LYS A 648 -26.20 6.48 6.17
N ALA A 649 -26.31 7.31 7.21
CA ALA A 649 -27.39 7.27 8.21
C ALA A 649 -27.66 8.70 8.77
N PRO A 650 -28.60 8.94 9.71
CA PRO A 650 -29.93 9.54 9.49
C PRO A 650 -30.05 11.02 9.92
N LYS A 651 -31.20 11.64 9.55
CA LYS A 651 -31.64 12.99 9.89
C LYS A 651 -31.72 13.22 11.42
N ILE A 652 -31.11 14.31 11.89
CA ILE A 652 -31.44 14.96 13.17
C ILE A 652 -31.59 16.46 12.94
N LEU A 653 -32.77 16.98 13.26
CA LEU A 653 -33.09 18.41 13.36
C LEU A 653 -32.33 19.05 14.55
N TRP A 654 -31.98 20.33 14.47
CA TRP A 654 -32.63 21.43 15.22
C TRP A 654 -31.85 22.75 15.17
N ASN A 655 -32.65 23.80 14.98
CA ASN A 655 -32.56 25.20 15.40
C ASN A 655 -31.47 26.15 14.87
N LYS A 656 -31.95 26.91 13.87
CA LYS A 656 -31.74 28.34 13.61
C LYS A 656 -31.59 29.17 14.89
N GLU A 657 -30.59 30.04 14.89
CA GLU A 657 -30.77 31.43 15.31
C GLU A 657 -29.81 32.32 14.52
N ASP A 658 -30.39 33.39 13.96
CA ASP A 658 -29.80 34.58 13.36
C ASP A 658 -28.94 34.51 12.09
N ILE A 659 -29.62 34.38 10.94
CA ILE A 659 -29.29 35.20 9.76
C ILE A 659 -30.61 35.72 9.16
N LYS A 660 -30.84 37.02 9.28
CA LYS A 660 -31.98 37.72 8.70
C LYS A 660 -31.96 37.54 7.18
N SER A 661 -32.99 36.90 6.66
CA SER A 661 -33.28 36.83 5.23
C SER A 661 -33.67 38.22 4.73
N GLU A 662 -32.78 38.88 4.00
CA GLU A 662 -33.20 39.93 3.07
C GLU A 662 -33.70 39.32 1.76
N LYS A 663 -34.66 40.05 1.19
CA LYS A 663 -35.65 39.59 0.22
C LYS A 663 -35.03 39.05 -1.05
N ALA A 664 -35.57 37.94 -1.53
CA ALA A 664 -35.34 37.39 -2.85
C ALA A 664 -35.71 38.42 -3.93
N SER A 665 -34.69 39.04 -4.51
CA SER A 665 -34.76 39.72 -5.81
C SER A 665 -34.07 38.83 -6.83
N ASN A 666 -34.70 38.57 -7.98
CA ASN A 666 -34.15 37.89 -9.16
C ASN A 666 -32.61 37.93 -9.25
N THR A 667 -31.90 36.95 -8.69
CA THR A 667 -30.44 36.98 -8.67
C THR A 667 -29.88 36.34 -9.93
N SER A 668 -29.30 37.17 -10.80
CA SER A 668 -28.37 36.73 -11.84
C SER A 668 -27.32 35.79 -11.21
N THR A 669 -27.14 34.59 -11.79
CA THR A 669 -26.04 33.71 -11.36
C THR A 669 -24.72 34.33 -11.83
N HIS A 670 -23.79 34.56 -10.91
CA HIS A 670 -22.48 35.12 -11.23
C HIS A 670 -21.50 33.98 -11.53
N ILE A 671 -20.64 34.15 -12.54
CA ILE A 671 -19.61 33.17 -12.89
C ILE A 671 -18.27 33.66 -12.35
N VAL A 672 -17.56 32.79 -11.63
CA VAL A 672 -16.20 33.02 -11.13
C VAL A 672 -15.29 31.88 -11.60
N ASP A 673 -14.28 32.22 -12.38
CA ASP A 673 -13.26 31.28 -12.80
C ASP A 673 -12.16 31.17 -11.75
N ILE A 674 -11.74 29.95 -11.43
CA ILE A 674 -10.60 29.68 -10.55
C ILE A 674 -9.52 28.98 -11.39
N TRP A 675 -8.39 29.65 -11.61
CA TRP A 675 -7.26 29.05 -12.32
C TRP A 675 -6.14 28.76 -11.33
N SER A 676 -5.79 27.49 -11.22
CA SER A 676 -4.78 27.02 -10.28
C SER A 676 -3.48 26.62 -10.98
N ILE A 677 -2.40 27.29 -10.58
CA ILE A 677 -1.02 26.94 -10.96
C ILE A 677 -0.18 26.52 -9.73
N ALA A 678 -0.83 26.36 -8.58
CA ALA A 678 -0.22 25.99 -7.31
C ALA A 678 -0.97 24.83 -6.66
N ALA A 679 -0.23 23.96 -5.96
CA ALA A 679 -0.77 22.78 -5.28
C ALA A 679 -1.97 23.07 -4.36
N ILE A 680 -1.92 24.19 -3.64
CA ILE A 680 -2.98 24.60 -2.71
C ILE A 680 -4.32 24.89 -3.38
N GLY A 681 -4.38 25.01 -4.71
CA GLY A 681 -5.63 25.22 -5.43
C GLY A 681 -6.52 23.98 -5.41
N GLN A 682 -5.93 22.78 -5.38
CA GLN A 682 -6.71 21.56 -5.19
C GLN A 682 -7.29 21.47 -3.77
N TYR A 683 -6.57 21.98 -2.76
CA TYR A 683 -7.12 22.10 -1.41
C TYR A 683 -8.33 23.05 -1.37
N LEU A 684 -8.21 24.24 -1.98
CA LEU A 684 -9.35 25.16 -2.13
C LEU A 684 -10.53 24.50 -2.84
N TRP A 685 -10.28 23.82 -3.97
CA TRP A 685 -11.34 23.23 -4.78
C TRP A 685 -12.00 22.01 -4.12
N GLU A 686 -11.23 20.98 -3.78
CA GLU A 686 -11.76 19.68 -3.37
C GLU A 686 -12.05 19.60 -1.87
N HIS A 687 -11.24 20.23 -1.03
CA HIS A 687 -11.41 20.13 0.43
C HIS A 687 -12.29 21.23 1.01
N ILE A 688 -12.20 22.47 0.49
CA ILE A 688 -12.95 23.63 1.00
C ILE A 688 -14.27 23.80 0.24
N LEU A 689 -14.22 24.01 -1.07
CA LEU A 689 -15.41 24.19 -1.90
C LEU A 689 -16.15 22.87 -2.14
N GLY A 690 -15.50 21.72 -1.99
CA GLY A 690 -16.07 20.39 -2.22
C GLY A 690 -16.39 20.14 -3.70
N GLY A 691 -15.65 20.78 -4.61
CA GLY A 691 -15.71 20.55 -6.04
C GLY A 691 -15.14 19.18 -6.40
N LYS A 692 -15.65 18.61 -7.48
CA LYS A 692 -15.06 17.40 -8.08
C LYS A 692 -14.35 17.82 -9.35
N THR A 693 -13.12 17.35 -9.53
CA THR A 693 -12.36 17.62 -10.74
C THR A 693 -12.58 16.48 -11.73
N LYS A 694 -12.95 16.80 -12.97
CA LYS A 694 -13.01 15.86 -14.08
C LYS A 694 -11.74 16.02 -14.90
N PHE A 695 -11.07 14.92 -15.19
CA PHE A 695 -9.92 14.93 -16.08
C PHE A 695 -10.42 15.07 -17.52
N SER A 696 -10.06 16.15 -18.21
CA SER A 696 -10.41 16.29 -19.62
C SER A 696 -9.58 15.30 -20.43
N THR A 697 -10.24 14.51 -21.27
CA THR A 697 -9.58 13.54 -22.15
C THR A 697 -8.94 14.18 -23.37
N SER A 698 -9.28 15.44 -23.67
CA SER A 698 -8.82 16.19 -24.85
C SER A 698 -7.73 17.22 -24.56
N ASN A 699 -7.64 17.73 -23.33
CA ASN A 699 -6.63 18.73 -22.94
C ASN A 699 -5.96 18.33 -21.61
N THR A 700 -4.66 18.61 -21.46
CA THR A 700 -3.84 18.30 -20.26
C THR A 700 -4.18 19.19 -19.04
N TRP A 701 -5.44 19.61 -18.89
CA TRP A 701 -5.96 20.27 -17.70
C TRP A 701 -7.24 19.56 -17.22
N SER A 702 -7.38 19.53 -15.90
CA SER A 702 -8.56 19.05 -15.21
C SER A 702 -9.48 20.24 -14.96
N HIS A 703 -10.78 20.02 -15.13
CA HIS A 703 -11.79 21.05 -14.95
C HIS A 703 -12.86 20.63 -13.96
N GLY A 704 -13.47 21.59 -13.29
CA GLY A 704 -14.56 21.32 -12.37
C GLY A 704 -15.55 22.47 -12.37
N GLU A 705 -16.81 22.15 -12.16
CA GLU A 705 -17.87 23.15 -12.04
C GLU A 705 -18.64 22.88 -10.77
N LYS A 706 -18.90 23.94 -10.01
CA LYS A 706 -19.68 23.84 -8.79
C LYS A 706 -20.43 25.13 -8.54
N LYS A 707 -21.75 25.01 -8.42
CA LYS A 707 -22.62 26.09 -7.97
C LYS A 707 -22.71 26.09 -6.45
N ILE A 708 -22.43 27.24 -5.83
CA ILE A 708 -22.63 27.48 -4.40
C ILE A 708 -23.33 28.83 -4.27
N ASP A 709 -24.50 28.85 -3.64
CA ASP A 709 -25.39 30.00 -3.58
C ASP A 709 -25.70 30.58 -4.97
N ASN A 710 -25.45 31.89 -5.18
CA ASN A 710 -25.64 32.58 -6.45
C ASN A 710 -24.37 32.63 -7.33
N ILE A 711 -23.31 31.91 -6.96
CA ILE A 711 -22.05 31.84 -7.71
C ILE A 711 -21.86 30.47 -8.33
N GLU A 712 -21.52 30.46 -9.62
CA GLU A 712 -21.02 29.29 -10.34
C GLU A 712 -19.50 29.38 -10.45
N PHE A 713 -18.80 28.49 -9.75
CA PHE A 713 -17.36 28.37 -9.81
C PHE A 713 -16.93 27.42 -10.92
N ARG A 714 -16.03 27.89 -11.80
CA ARG A 714 -15.39 27.08 -12.85
C ARG A 714 -13.91 26.93 -12.53
N TYR A 715 -13.50 25.75 -12.10
CA TYR A 715 -12.13 25.44 -11.71
C TYR A 715 -11.33 24.85 -12.86
N LYS A 716 -10.08 25.27 -13.00
CA LYS A 716 -9.12 24.79 -14.00
C LYS A 716 -7.76 24.58 -13.35
N VAL A 717 -7.16 23.41 -13.56
CA VAL A 717 -5.83 23.08 -13.04
C VAL A 717 -5.09 22.16 -14.00
N GLY A 718 -3.79 22.34 -14.18
CA GLY A 718 -2.96 21.40 -14.94
C GLY A 718 -1.86 22.08 -15.76
N PRO A 719 -0.91 21.30 -16.30
CA PRO A 719 0.24 21.82 -17.05
C PRO A 719 -0.11 22.54 -18.36
N ALA A 720 -1.32 22.34 -18.91
CA ALA A 720 -1.83 23.07 -20.07
C ALA A 720 -2.49 24.42 -19.73
N VAL A 721 -2.76 24.71 -18.44
CA VAL A 721 -3.21 26.06 -18.05
C VAL A 721 -2.02 26.99 -18.29
N THR A 722 -1.97 27.57 -19.48
CA THR A 722 -0.95 28.50 -19.99
C THR A 722 -1.65 29.72 -20.55
N LEU A 723 -0.94 30.85 -20.66
CA LEU A 723 -1.52 32.13 -21.06
C LEU A 723 -2.27 32.08 -22.40
N HIS A 724 -1.90 31.15 -23.28
CA HIS A 724 -2.49 31.01 -24.63
C HIS A 724 -3.75 30.14 -24.68
N GLU A 725 -3.99 29.29 -23.67
CA GLU A 725 -5.10 28.32 -23.66
C GLU A 725 -6.25 28.72 -22.73
N VAL A 726 -6.05 29.77 -21.93
CA VAL A 726 -7.09 30.29 -21.04
C VAL A 726 -8.14 31.12 -21.80
N PRO A 727 -9.44 30.98 -21.46
CA PRO A 727 -10.49 31.73 -22.14
C PRO A 727 -10.30 33.24 -21.98
N GLN A 728 -10.58 33.97 -23.06
CA GLN A 728 -10.45 35.43 -23.09
C GLN A 728 -11.68 36.16 -22.54
N ASP A 729 -12.81 35.45 -22.43
CA ASP A 729 -14.13 35.96 -22.00
C ASP A 729 -14.32 35.94 -20.48
N VAL A 730 -13.25 35.74 -19.69
CA VAL A 730 -13.32 35.70 -18.24
C VAL A 730 -13.52 37.10 -17.64
N LYS A 731 -14.59 37.24 -16.87
CA LYS A 731 -14.96 38.49 -16.18
C LYS A 731 -14.47 38.57 -14.73
N ASN A 732 -14.58 37.46 -13.99
CA ASN A 732 -14.21 37.38 -12.59
C ASN A 732 -13.27 36.20 -12.38
N LEU A 733 -12.07 36.47 -11.88
CA LEU A 733 -10.99 35.49 -11.82
C LEU A 733 -10.41 35.37 -10.41
N VAL A 734 -10.21 34.14 -9.95
CA VAL A 734 -9.39 33.80 -8.78
C VAL A 734 -8.16 33.03 -9.28
N LEU A 735 -6.98 33.63 -9.12
CA LEU A 735 -5.71 32.96 -9.44
C LEU A 735 -5.12 32.31 -8.19
N VAL A 736 -4.78 31.02 -8.28
CA VAL A 736 -4.04 30.34 -7.19
C VAL A 736 -2.56 30.25 -7.58
N LEU A 737 -1.71 31.02 -6.90
CA LEU A 737 -0.30 31.24 -7.26
C LEU A 737 0.66 30.67 -6.23
N ASN A 738 1.89 30.36 -6.66
CA ASN A 738 2.97 29.89 -5.80
C ASN A 738 4.09 30.94 -5.71
N GLY A 739 4.22 31.57 -4.53
CA GLY A 739 5.23 32.56 -4.20
C GLY A 739 6.36 32.04 -3.32
N ARG A 740 6.49 30.73 -3.14
CA ARG A 740 7.40 30.14 -2.15
C ARG A 740 8.87 30.37 -2.46
N GLU A 741 9.23 30.35 -3.75
CA GLU A 741 10.61 30.46 -4.25
C GLU A 741 10.71 31.44 -5.43
N VAL A 742 11.91 32.00 -5.66
CA VAL A 742 12.16 33.01 -6.71
C VAL A 742 11.74 32.54 -8.12
N SER A 743 12.00 31.27 -8.46
CA SER A 743 11.60 30.69 -9.75
C SER A 743 10.07 30.62 -9.92
N LYS A 744 9.36 30.29 -8.84
CA LYS A 744 7.89 30.23 -8.81
C LYS A 744 7.26 31.63 -8.82
N ILE A 745 7.89 32.60 -8.14
CA ILE A 745 7.52 34.02 -8.23
C ILE A 745 7.63 34.52 -9.67
N LYS A 746 8.70 34.17 -10.40
CA LYS A 746 8.85 34.56 -11.80
C LYS A 746 7.68 34.04 -12.66
N ALA A 747 7.33 32.76 -12.52
CA ALA A 747 6.18 32.18 -13.21
C ALA A 747 4.85 32.85 -12.81
N ALA A 748 4.65 33.13 -11.52
CA ALA A 748 3.47 33.83 -11.03
C ALA A 748 3.35 35.25 -11.63
N ARG A 749 4.48 35.98 -11.78
CA ARG A 749 4.50 37.30 -12.41
C ARG A 749 4.10 37.27 -13.88
N GLU A 750 4.41 36.20 -14.62
CA GLU A 750 3.97 36.07 -16.02
C GLU A 750 2.43 36.05 -16.12
N TRP A 751 1.76 35.35 -15.20
CA TRP A 751 0.29 35.38 -15.10
C TRP A 751 -0.25 36.75 -14.73
N LEU A 752 0.37 37.42 -13.76
CA LEU A 752 -0.08 38.74 -13.33
C LEU A 752 0.14 39.82 -14.40
N ASN A 753 1.25 39.74 -15.14
CA ASN A 753 1.55 40.62 -16.26
C ASN A 753 0.62 40.38 -17.46
N TYR A 754 -0.03 39.22 -17.54
CA TYR A 754 -0.97 38.88 -18.59
C TYR A 754 -2.38 39.44 -18.33
N LEU A 755 -2.76 39.64 -17.06
CA LEU A 755 -4.10 40.14 -16.69
C LEU A 755 -4.57 41.37 -17.47
N PRO A 756 -3.73 42.39 -17.77
CA PRO A 756 -4.15 43.56 -18.53
C PRO A 756 -4.57 43.25 -19.98
N LEU A 757 -4.20 42.09 -20.53
CA LEU A 757 -4.54 41.68 -21.90
C LEU A 757 -5.94 41.06 -22.00
N LEU A 758 -6.54 40.65 -20.88
CA LEU A 758 -7.90 40.11 -20.81
C LEU A 758 -8.91 41.27 -20.83
N LYS A 759 -9.54 41.51 -21.99
CA LYS A 759 -10.39 42.68 -22.24
C LYS A 759 -11.65 42.73 -21.40
N ASP A 760 -12.22 41.57 -21.09
CA ASP A 760 -13.48 41.45 -20.36
C ASP A 760 -13.30 41.31 -18.84
N LEU A 761 -12.05 41.32 -18.36
CA LEU A 761 -11.71 41.08 -16.97
C LEU A 761 -12.04 42.30 -16.09
N GLN A 762 -12.96 42.10 -15.15
CA GLN A 762 -13.46 43.12 -14.23
C GLN A 762 -12.82 42.98 -12.83
N HIS A 763 -12.82 41.75 -12.32
CA HIS A 763 -12.41 41.45 -10.95
C HIS A 763 -11.38 40.32 -10.88
N VAL A 764 -10.36 40.49 -10.04
CA VAL A 764 -9.28 39.54 -9.83
C VAL A 764 -8.97 39.38 -8.36
N ALA A 765 -9.01 38.15 -7.87
CA ALA A 765 -8.50 37.78 -6.56
C ALA A 765 -7.31 36.81 -6.71
N VAL A 766 -6.44 36.77 -5.70
CA VAL A 766 -5.33 35.81 -5.67
C VAL A 766 -5.38 34.99 -4.39
N VAL A 767 -5.20 33.68 -4.49
CA VAL A 767 -4.87 32.81 -3.36
C VAL A 767 -3.39 32.46 -3.48
N LEU A 768 -2.56 33.03 -2.60
CA LEU A 768 -1.11 32.99 -2.69
C LEU A 768 -0.52 32.03 -1.65
N LEU A 769 0.12 30.96 -2.12
CA LEU A 769 1.08 30.22 -1.29
C LEU A 769 2.31 31.10 -1.10
N GLY A 770 2.37 31.80 0.04
CA GLY A 770 3.43 32.75 0.35
C GLY A 770 4.81 32.10 0.54
N ASN A 771 5.83 32.95 0.59
CA ASN A 771 7.15 32.55 1.05
C ASN A 771 7.13 32.17 2.54
N GLU A 772 7.88 31.13 2.93
CA GLU A 772 7.90 30.62 4.32
C GLU A 772 8.51 31.59 5.33
N GLN A 773 9.27 32.59 4.87
CA GLN A 773 9.77 33.71 5.67
C GLN A 773 8.91 34.99 5.50
N CYS A 774 7.75 34.86 4.84
CA CYS A 774 6.76 35.90 4.60
C CYS A 774 7.26 37.09 3.78
N ASN A 775 8.25 36.87 2.91
CA ASN A 775 8.75 37.84 1.95
C ASN A 775 7.86 37.89 0.70
N ASN A 776 6.72 38.58 0.80
CA ASN A 776 5.70 38.61 -0.27
C ASN A 776 5.53 39.98 -0.94
N ASP A 777 6.37 40.99 -0.64
CA ASP A 777 6.22 42.37 -1.12
C ASP A 777 6.04 42.52 -2.63
N TRP A 778 6.58 41.59 -3.41
CA TRP A 778 6.46 41.60 -4.86
C TRP A 778 5.00 41.56 -5.36
N ILE A 779 4.07 40.99 -4.59
CA ILE A 779 2.65 40.94 -4.97
C ILE A 779 1.99 42.31 -4.86
N LYS A 780 2.49 43.19 -3.97
CA LYS A 780 1.90 44.51 -3.69
C LYS A 780 1.88 45.39 -4.93
N HIS A 781 2.86 45.27 -5.82
CA HIS A 781 2.91 46.01 -7.08
C HIS A 781 1.71 45.71 -8.01
N TYR A 782 1.10 44.53 -7.87
CA TYR A 782 -0.02 44.10 -8.71
C TYR A 782 -1.39 44.39 -8.10
N MET A 783 -1.45 44.95 -6.88
CA MET A 783 -2.69 45.33 -6.21
C MET A 783 -3.32 46.56 -6.85
N LYS A 784 -4.65 46.63 -6.94
CA LYS A 784 -5.39 47.79 -7.47
C LYS A 784 -5.04 49.09 -6.73
N VAL A 785 -4.85 49.03 -5.42
CA VAL A 785 -4.43 50.20 -4.60
C VAL A 785 -3.07 50.77 -5.02
N ASN A 786 -2.24 50.00 -5.73
CA ASN A 786 -0.93 50.38 -6.22
C ASN A 786 -0.88 50.47 -7.77
N GLY A 787 -2.04 50.53 -8.44
CA GLY A 787 -2.14 50.65 -9.89
C GLY A 787 -2.15 49.32 -10.67
N GLY A 788 -2.20 48.19 -9.99
CA GLY A 788 -2.33 46.86 -10.61
C GLY A 788 -3.79 46.41 -10.83
N ARG A 789 -3.98 45.09 -11.05
CA ARG A 789 -5.29 44.49 -11.38
C ARG A 789 -5.92 43.65 -10.26
N ILE A 790 -5.17 43.30 -9.22
CA ILE A 790 -5.66 42.44 -8.13
C ILE A 790 -6.51 43.25 -7.15
N ASP A 791 -7.77 42.85 -6.95
CA ASP A 791 -8.68 43.43 -5.95
C ASP A 791 -8.24 43.09 -4.53
N PHE A 792 -7.99 41.82 -4.24
CA PHE A 792 -7.57 41.33 -2.93
C PHE A 792 -6.82 39.99 -3.01
N VAL A 793 -6.14 39.64 -1.92
CA VAL A 793 -5.29 38.44 -1.81
C VAL A 793 -5.65 37.66 -0.55
N PHE A 794 -5.86 36.35 -0.69
CA PHE A 794 -5.78 35.37 0.39
C PHE A 794 -4.34 34.88 0.50
N LEU A 795 -3.66 35.18 1.60
CA LEU A 795 -2.24 34.89 1.80
C LEU A 795 -2.04 33.78 2.83
N VAL A 796 -1.31 32.74 2.42
CA VAL A 796 -0.90 31.64 3.30
C VAL A 796 0.23 32.08 4.24
N TYR A 797 0.16 31.62 5.50
CA TYR A 797 1.00 31.97 6.66
C TYR A 797 0.62 33.26 7.38
N ASP A 798 1.03 33.39 8.63
CA ASP A 798 0.97 34.65 9.37
C ASP A 798 1.86 35.71 8.70
N SER A 799 1.30 36.86 8.35
CA SER A 799 2.02 37.93 7.67
C SER A 799 1.64 39.29 8.24
N PRO A 800 2.59 40.24 8.36
CA PRO A 800 2.28 41.62 8.75
C PRO A 800 1.36 42.31 7.75
N ASP A 801 1.30 41.82 6.51
CA ASP A 801 0.46 42.38 5.45
C ASP A 801 -1.03 42.11 5.64
N ILE A 802 -1.42 41.15 6.48
CA ILE A 802 -2.84 40.81 6.69
C ILE A 802 -3.56 42.00 7.33
N ASP A 803 -4.50 42.58 6.61
CA ASP A 803 -5.29 43.75 7.00
C ASP A 803 -6.81 43.49 6.99
N ASN A 804 -7.25 42.30 6.56
CA ASN A 804 -8.66 41.92 6.34
C ASN A 804 -9.44 42.88 5.43
N ARG A 805 -8.72 43.57 4.52
CA ARG A 805 -9.29 44.48 3.52
C ARG A 805 -8.76 44.16 2.12
N ASN A 806 -7.44 44.16 1.98
CA ASN A 806 -6.72 43.83 0.75
C ASN A 806 -6.03 42.47 0.87
N PHE A 807 -5.58 42.12 2.07
CA PHE A 807 -4.91 40.86 2.39
C PHE A 807 -5.65 40.15 3.53
N TYR A 808 -6.17 38.97 3.20
CA TYR A 808 -6.88 38.07 4.10
C TYR A 808 -6.00 36.86 4.41
N GLN A 809 -6.00 36.38 5.65
CA GLN A 809 -5.22 35.20 5.99
C GLN A 809 -5.88 33.93 5.42
N TRP A 810 -5.05 33.00 4.93
CA TRP A 810 -5.49 31.70 4.45
C TRP A 810 -4.67 30.57 5.09
N PRO A 811 -5.26 29.42 5.44
CA PRO A 811 -4.48 28.30 5.97
C PRO A 811 -3.73 27.57 4.86
N LEU A 812 -2.61 26.96 5.23
CA LEU A 812 -1.82 26.12 4.33
C LEU A 812 -2.59 24.88 3.86
N GLY A 813 -3.41 24.30 4.74
CA GLY A 813 -4.22 23.12 4.45
C GLY A 813 -3.42 21.82 4.48
N VAL A 814 -3.90 20.80 3.75
CA VAL A 814 -3.23 19.50 3.59
C VAL A 814 -2.37 19.49 2.32
N ALA A 815 -1.37 18.60 2.25
CA ALA A 815 -0.47 18.54 1.11
C ALA A 815 -1.06 17.77 -0.08
N THR A 816 -1.98 18.39 -0.81
CA THR A 816 -2.59 17.80 -2.03
C THR A 816 -1.58 17.48 -3.13
N TYR A 817 -0.41 18.12 -3.18
CA TYR A 817 0.67 17.74 -4.11
C TYR A 817 1.35 16.41 -3.78
N ARG A 818 1.05 15.83 -2.62
CA ARG A 818 1.46 14.49 -2.19
C ARG A 818 0.26 13.54 -2.20
N ASP A 819 -0.80 13.93 -2.90
CA ASP A 819 -2.08 13.24 -2.99
C ASP A 819 -2.68 12.90 -1.62
N PHE A 820 -2.50 13.77 -0.62
CA PHE A 820 -3.11 13.57 0.68
C PHE A 820 -4.64 13.51 0.52
N PRO A 821 -5.30 12.42 0.97
CA PRO A 821 -6.70 12.17 0.66
C PRO A 821 -7.64 13.19 1.33
N ASN A 822 -8.79 13.44 0.71
CA ASN A 822 -9.87 14.18 1.34
C ASN A 822 -10.69 13.26 2.25
N ILE A 823 -10.15 13.01 3.44
CA ILE A 823 -10.71 12.10 4.44
C ILE A 823 -12.13 12.52 4.84
N GLU A 824 -13.07 11.59 4.70
CA GLU A 824 -14.40 11.70 5.29
C GLU A 824 -14.41 11.09 6.69
N ARG A 825 -15.20 11.68 7.59
CA ARG A 825 -15.26 11.21 8.98
C ARG A 825 -15.73 9.76 9.13
N SER A 826 -16.50 9.24 8.17
CA SER A 826 -16.94 7.84 8.14
C SER A 826 -15.83 6.86 7.79
N GLU A 827 -14.77 7.30 7.12
CA GLU A 827 -13.66 6.45 6.66
C GLU A 827 -12.66 6.17 7.79
N VAL A 828 -12.60 7.03 8.81
CA VAL A 828 -11.67 6.87 9.92
C VAL A 828 -12.27 5.93 10.98
N PRO A 829 -11.56 4.88 11.42
CA PRO A 829 -12.02 3.96 12.46
C PRO A 829 -11.92 4.60 13.85
N ILE A 830 -12.84 5.53 14.12
CA ILE A 830 -12.83 6.39 15.31
C ILE A 830 -12.92 5.59 16.62
N TYR A 831 -13.51 4.40 16.60
CA TYR A 831 -13.70 3.56 17.79
C TYR A 831 -12.51 2.65 18.09
N ASN A 832 -11.59 2.50 17.15
CA ASN A 832 -10.46 1.59 17.32
C ASN A 832 -9.46 2.17 18.31
N LYS A 833 -8.87 1.28 19.12
CA LYS A 833 -7.68 1.60 19.91
C LYS A 833 -6.52 1.79 18.95
N ARG A 834 -5.83 2.94 19.06
CA ARG A 834 -4.68 3.25 18.22
C ARG A 834 -3.46 2.47 18.68
N LYS A 835 -2.61 2.08 17.73
CA LYS A 835 -1.43 1.23 17.95
C LYS A 835 -0.32 1.97 18.69
N PHE A 836 -0.16 3.26 18.41
CA PHE A 836 0.85 4.12 18.99
C PHE A 836 0.21 5.27 19.77
N VAL A 837 0.91 5.76 20.79
CA VAL A 837 0.51 6.96 21.52
C VAL A 837 0.82 8.19 20.68
N CYS A 838 1.97 8.22 20.00
CA CYS A 838 2.32 9.35 19.15
C CYS A 838 3.03 8.95 17.85
N ASN A 839 3.04 9.83 16.85
CA ASN A 839 3.90 9.67 15.67
C ASN A 839 4.73 10.93 15.36
N PHE A 840 5.84 10.70 14.64
CA PHE A 840 6.56 11.74 13.94
C PHE A 840 7.20 11.19 12.65
N MET A 841 6.82 11.76 11.51
CA MET A 841 7.43 11.47 10.21
C MET A 841 7.90 12.76 9.53
N GLY A 842 9.18 12.83 9.17
CA GLY A 842 9.71 14.03 8.52
C GLY A 842 11.22 14.03 8.25
N THR A 843 11.65 14.99 7.44
CA THR A 843 13.07 15.23 7.16
C THR A 843 13.71 16.01 8.30
N ILE A 844 14.88 15.58 8.75
CA ILE A 844 15.65 16.20 9.83
C ILE A 844 16.67 17.16 9.23
N TYR A 845 16.73 18.36 9.80
CA TYR A 845 17.74 19.35 9.47
C TYR A 845 18.62 19.57 10.68
N LYS A 846 19.93 19.77 10.46
CA LYS A 846 20.86 20.11 11.55
C LYS A 846 20.45 21.43 12.20
N ASN A 847 20.61 21.53 13.52
CA ASN A 847 20.25 22.70 14.32
C ASN A 847 18.78 23.10 14.18
N SER A 848 17.89 22.12 14.02
CA SER A 848 16.45 22.36 13.92
C SER A 848 15.71 21.76 15.11
N SER A 849 14.51 22.27 15.38
CA SER A 849 13.64 21.70 16.40
C SER A 849 13.31 20.22 16.18
N ARG A 850 13.35 19.76 14.92
CA ARG A 850 13.17 18.33 14.59
C ARG A 850 14.28 17.45 15.16
N GLU A 851 15.50 17.96 15.23
CA GLU A 851 16.64 17.28 15.85
C GLU A 851 16.44 17.20 17.37
N VAL A 852 16.06 18.32 18.00
CA VAL A 852 15.73 18.39 19.43
C VAL A 852 14.61 17.41 19.80
N LEU A 853 13.54 17.37 18.99
CA LEU A 853 12.45 16.42 19.18
C LEU A 853 12.94 14.97 19.14
N LEU A 854 13.79 14.62 18.17
CA LEU A 854 14.33 13.27 18.06
C LEU A 854 15.19 12.90 19.26
N ASP A 855 15.98 13.82 19.79
CA ASP A 855 16.77 13.58 21.01
C ASP A 855 15.89 13.30 22.22
N VAL A 856 14.75 13.99 22.35
CA VAL A 856 13.75 13.68 23.38
C VAL A 856 13.14 12.28 23.18
N LEU A 857 12.77 11.94 21.95
CA LEU A 857 12.15 10.66 21.59
C LEU A 857 13.08 9.44 21.70
N ARG A 858 14.40 9.64 21.63
CA ARG A 858 15.41 8.57 21.77
C ARG A 858 15.46 7.94 23.17
N THR A 859 14.76 8.52 24.15
CA THR A 859 14.70 7.94 25.50
C THR A 859 13.81 6.69 25.56
N GLU A 860 14.32 5.61 26.18
CA GLU A 860 13.83 4.23 26.08
C GLU A 860 12.35 3.95 26.51
N PRO A 861 11.62 4.81 27.23
CA PRO A 861 10.16 4.67 27.37
C PRO A 861 9.35 5.28 26.22
N LEU A 862 9.87 6.32 25.56
CA LEU A 862 9.15 7.06 24.52
C LEU A 862 9.29 6.41 23.15
N ARG A 863 10.44 5.76 22.91
CA ARG A 863 10.74 5.05 21.67
C ARG A 863 9.77 3.90 21.39
N SER A 864 9.28 3.22 22.44
CA SER A 864 8.39 2.06 22.32
C SER A 864 6.92 2.43 22.11
N ILE A 865 6.51 3.64 22.49
CA ILE A 865 5.11 4.08 22.40
C ILE A 865 4.84 5.01 21.22
N CYS A 866 5.88 5.45 20.51
CA CYS A 866 5.75 6.39 19.39
C CYS A 866 6.30 5.83 18.07
N SER A 867 5.53 5.99 16.99
CA SER A 867 5.95 5.64 15.63
C SER A 867 6.79 6.77 15.03
N VAL A 868 8.09 6.55 14.92
CA VAL A 868 9.04 7.58 14.45
C VAL A 868 9.73 7.12 13.18
N LYS A 869 9.51 7.84 12.08
CA LYS A 869 10.18 7.60 10.78
C LYS A 869 10.81 8.90 10.29
N ALA A 870 12.03 9.14 10.75
CA ALA A 870 12.83 10.30 10.37
C ALA A 870 13.73 9.98 9.18
N ARG A 871 13.92 10.95 8.27
CA ARG A 871 14.83 10.85 7.12
C ARG A 871 15.84 11.99 7.10
N GLN A 872 17.04 11.74 6.60
CA GLN A 872 18.10 12.76 6.51
C GLN A 872 17.94 13.68 5.29
N THR A 873 17.33 13.19 4.21
CA THR A 873 17.14 13.94 2.96
C THR A 873 15.68 13.91 2.53
N TRP A 874 15.23 15.01 1.91
CA TRP A 874 13.93 15.07 1.27
C TRP A 874 14.04 14.52 -0.15
N LEU A 875 13.12 13.63 -0.54
CA LEU A 875 13.02 13.08 -1.90
C LEU A 875 11.85 13.77 -2.63
N PRO A 876 12.04 14.18 -3.90
CA PRO A 876 11.05 14.97 -4.62
C PRO A 876 9.80 14.22 -5.09
N GLN A 877 9.79 12.88 -5.02
CA GLN A 877 8.60 12.08 -5.30
C GLN A 877 8.27 11.20 -4.10
N GLU A 878 7.12 11.46 -3.48
CA GLU A 878 6.52 10.59 -2.48
C GLU A 878 5.87 9.43 -3.25
N THR A 879 6.24 8.18 -2.94
CA THR A 879 5.59 6.99 -3.50
C THR A 879 4.26 6.76 -2.78
N ASP A 880 3.30 6.06 -3.39
CA ASP A 880 2.05 5.69 -2.70
C ASP A 880 2.30 5.01 -1.36
N LYS A 881 3.23 4.04 -1.28
CA LYS A 881 3.54 3.41 0.02
C LYS A 881 4.03 4.41 1.07
N SER A 882 4.85 5.39 0.69
CA SER A 882 5.30 6.40 1.65
C SER A 882 4.19 7.37 2.05
N ARG A 883 3.19 7.58 1.17
CA ARG A 883 1.97 8.33 1.48
C ARG A 883 1.07 7.52 2.41
N GLU A 884 0.82 6.25 2.11
CA GLU A 884 0.08 5.30 2.95
C GLU A 884 0.73 5.15 4.32
N ASP A 885 2.03 4.85 4.39
CA ASP A 885 2.77 4.75 5.66
C ASP A 885 2.61 6.03 6.52
N TYR A 886 2.49 7.19 5.87
CA TYR A 886 2.29 8.47 6.55
C TYR A 886 0.84 8.63 7.03
N VAL A 887 -0.14 8.31 6.19
CA VAL A 887 -1.57 8.30 6.56
C VAL A 887 -1.82 7.29 7.68
N ASP A 888 -1.30 6.07 7.56
CA ASP A 888 -1.30 5.02 8.57
C ASP A 888 -0.69 5.52 9.87
N ALA A 889 0.42 6.25 9.84
CA ALA A 889 1.03 6.75 11.07
C ALA A 889 0.16 7.79 11.79
N LEU A 890 -0.54 8.65 11.04
CA LEU A 890 -1.52 9.59 11.59
C LEU A 890 -2.72 8.83 12.14
N GLU A 891 -3.23 7.85 11.40
CA GLU A 891 -4.37 7.05 11.78
C GLU A 891 -4.04 6.19 13.00
N ASP A 892 -2.95 5.42 13.01
CA ASP A 892 -2.54 4.51 14.07
C ASP A 892 -2.04 5.19 15.36
N SER A 893 -2.06 6.52 15.44
CA SER A 893 -1.54 7.27 16.58
C SER A 893 -2.53 8.22 17.21
N ASP A 894 -2.59 8.22 18.55
CA ASP A 894 -3.45 9.16 19.29
C ASP A 894 -3.03 10.63 19.15
N ILE A 895 -1.71 10.87 19.01
CA ILE A 895 -1.08 12.19 18.91
C ILE A 895 -0.16 12.25 17.69
N THR A 896 -0.09 13.40 17.03
CA THR A 896 0.90 13.69 15.99
C THR A 896 1.81 14.85 16.41
N LEU A 897 3.13 14.65 16.32
CA LEU A 897 4.12 15.66 16.72
C LEU A 897 4.46 16.60 15.56
N ASN A 898 4.35 17.90 15.80
CA ASN A 898 4.51 18.96 14.80
C ASN A 898 5.60 19.97 15.21
N PRO A 899 6.89 19.58 15.15
CA PRO A 899 8.01 20.50 15.31
C PRO A 899 8.05 21.51 14.19
N VAL A 900 8.47 22.72 14.57
CA VAL A 900 8.61 23.86 13.69
C VAL A 900 9.55 23.53 12.51
N GLY A 901 9.19 23.97 11.31
CA GLY A 901 9.98 23.81 10.09
C GLY A 901 10.67 25.10 9.69
N GLN A 902 10.68 25.42 8.39
CA GLN A 902 11.03 26.76 7.92
C GLN A 902 9.93 27.79 8.26
N ASN A 903 8.68 27.33 8.32
CA ASN A 903 7.56 28.04 8.94
C ASN A 903 6.96 27.21 10.09
N THR A 904 6.28 27.87 11.01
CA THR A 904 5.56 27.24 12.13
C THR A 904 4.35 26.44 11.66
N GLU A 905 3.61 26.99 10.69
CA GLU A 905 2.49 26.30 10.08
C GLU A 905 3.00 25.24 9.10
N CYS A 906 2.52 24.00 9.22
CA CYS A 906 2.89 22.92 8.31
C CYS A 906 1.70 22.01 8.01
N TYR A 907 1.77 21.32 6.86
CA TYR A 907 0.70 20.44 6.38
C TYR A 907 0.28 19.38 7.42
N ARG A 908 1.25 18.85 8.17
CA ARG A 908 1.03 17.79 9.18
C ARG A 908 0.00 18.17 10.24
N ILE A 909 -0.14 19.47 10.57
CA ILE A 909 -1.14 19.94 11.53
C ILE A 909 -2.54 19.63 11.01
N TYR A 910 -2.83 20.00 9.77
CA TYR A 910 -4.13 19.81 9.12
C TYR A 910 -4.40 18.35 8.78
N GLU A 911 -3.36 17.61 8.39
CA GLU A 911 -3.43 16.17 8.07
C GLU A 911 -3.73 15.34 9.34
N ALA A 912 -3.12 15.68 10.47
CA ALA A 912 -3.43 15.07 11.77
C ALA A 912 -4.86 15.38 12.24
N LEU A 913 -5.32 16.63 12.03
CA LEU A 913 -6.70 17.03 12.32
C LEU A 913 -7.71 16.23 11.48
N ALA A 914 -7.37 15.93 10.23
CA ALA A 914 -8.24 15.16 9.32
C ALA A 914 -8.46 13.71 9.80
N LEU A 915 -7.44 13.07 10.35
CA LEU A 915 -7.47 11.65 10.78
C LEU A 915 -7.74 11.47 12.28
N GLY A 916 -8.03 12.55 12.99
CA GLY A 916 -8.35 12.47 14.41
C GLY A 916 -7.14 12.21 15.32
N SER A 917 -5.93 12.50 14.85
CA SER A 917 -4.71 12.45 15.64
C SER A 917 -4.44 13.82 16.25
N LEU A 918 -4.36 13.93 17.57
CA LEU A 918 -4.22 15.23 18.24
C LEU A 918 -2.88 15.90 17.87
N PRO A 919 -2.87 17.08 17.22
CA PRO A 919 -1.63 17.76 16.93
C PRO A 919 -1.01 18.32 18.22
N VAL A 920 0.23 17.93 18.50
CA VAL A 920 1.11 18.63 19.45
C VAL A 920 2.01 19.54 18.64
N VAL A 921 1.81 20.85 18.78
CA VAL A 921 2.41 21.87 17.92
C VAL A 921 3.33 22.77 18.73
N GLU A 922 4.52 22.98 18.21
CA GLU A 922 5.47 23.92 18.77
C GLU A 922 5.07 25.37 18.45
N ASP A 923 4.64 26.11 19.46
CA ASP A 923 4.12 27.48 19.36
C ASP A 923 5.27 28.51 19.40
N VAL A 924 6.14 28.44 18.38
CA VAL A 924 7.35 29.26 18.24
C VAL A 924 7.37 29.90 16.86
N MET A 925 7.62 31.21 16.79
CA MET A 925 7.83 31.92 15.52
C MET A 925 9.15 31.50 14.89
N THR A 926 9.13 31.17 13.59
CA THR A 926 10.37 30.93 12.82
C THR A 926 11.06 32.24 12.43
N PRO A 927 12.38 32.20 12.13
CA PRO A 927 13.09 33.36 11.60
C PRO A 927 12.48 33.86 10.27
N GLY A 928 12.34 35.17 10.12
CA GLY A 928 11.77 35.81 8.94
C GLY A 928 10.92 37.01 9.32
N ASN A 929 10.12 37.50 8.36
CA ASN A 929 9.19 38.61 8.55
C ASN A 929 7.76 38.15 8.85
N CYS A 930 7.56 36.85 9.04
CA CYS A 930 6.27 36.32 9.48
C CYS A 930 5.96 36.87 10.88
N GLY A 931 4.70 37.22 11.13
CA GLY A 931 4.35 37.70 12.46
C GLY A 931 3.08 38.54 12.51
N LYS A 932 3.05 39.40 13.53
CA LYS A 932 1.92 40.23 13.90
C LYS A 932 1.49 41.11 12.75
N SER A 933 0.19 41.30 12.62
CA SER A 933 -0.39 42.18 11.62
C SER A 933 -1.26 43.24 12.28
N SER A 934 -1.76 44.19 11.49
CA SER A 934 -2.63 45.26 11.99
C SER A 934 -3.95 44.76 12.61
N VAL A 935 -4.34 43.52 12.33
CA VAL A 935 -5.62 42.93 12.78
C VAL A 935 -5.47 41.93 13.92
N SER A 936 -4.27 41.43 14.22
CA SER A 936 -4.08 40.48 15.32
C SER A 936 -2.61 40.33 15.71
N ASP A 937 -2.39 40.29 17.03
CA ASP A 937 -1.10 40.01 17.66
C ASP A 937 -0.92 38.53 18.00
N ASN A 938 -1.92 37.69 17.76
CA ASN A 938 -1.98 36.31 18.24
C ASN A 938 -1.27 35.33 17.30
N VAL A 939 0.05 35.48 17.18
CA VAL A 939 0.93 34.70 16.28
C VAL A 939 1.91 33.83 17.08
N PRO A 940 2.46 32.73 16.50
CA PRO A 940 2.13 32.12 15.21
C PRO A 940 0.78 31.39 15.23
N LEU A 941 0.34 30.88 14.08
CA LEU A 941 -0.85 30.04 13.88
C LEU A 941 -2.15 30.80 14.20
N ARG A 942 -2.23 32.08 13.82
CA ARG A 942 -3.35 32.97 14.16
C ARG A 942 -4.70 32.34 13.83
N ILE A 943 -4.88 31.84 12.61
CA ILE A 943 -6.17 31.29 12.18
C ILE A 943 -6.59 30.08 13.03
N LEU A 944 -5.65 29.21 13.41
CA LEU A 944 -5.95 28.06 14.27
C LEU A 944 -6.31 28.51 15.68
N LYS A 945 -5.65 29.53 16.21
CA LYS A 945 -5.95 30.09 17.54
C LYS A 945 -7.29 30.83 17.56
N GLU A 946 -7.59 31.64 16.55
CA GLU A 946 -8.86 32.38 16.43
C GLU A 946 -10.07 31.43 16.32
N TYR A 947 -9.92 30.35 15.56
CA TYR A 947 -10.95 29.31 15.45
C TYR A 947 -10.94 28.32 16.62
N LYS A 948 -10.11 28.56 17.65
CA LYS A 948 -9.99 27.74 18.86
C LYS A 948 -9.73 26.26 18.54
N ALA A 949 -8.74 26.01 17.70
CA ALA A 949 -8.36 24.66 17.30
C ALA A 949 -8.03 23.80 18.54
N PRO A 950 -8.56 22.55 18.61
CA PRO A 950 -8.28 21.62 19.70
C PRO A 950 -6.88 21.02 19.52
N ILE A 951 -5.86 21.87 19.61
CA ILE A 951 -4.44 21.58 19.41
C ILE A 951 -3.72 21.74 20.74
N LYS A 952 -2.74 20.86 21.00
CA LYS A 952 -1.87 20.98 22.16
C LYS A 952 -0.65 21.81 21.79
N TYR A 953 -0.63 23.08 22.20
CA TYR A 953 0.51 23.96 22.03
C TYR A 953 1.58 23.68 23.10
N ILE A 954 2.84 23.63 22.70
CA ILE A 954 4.02 23.54 23.58
C ILE A 954 5.03 24.63 23.20
N LYS A 955 5.86 25.07 24.16
CA LYS A 955 6.94 26.04 23.91
C LYS A 955 8.30 25.36 23.80
N ASP A 956 8.49 24.23 24.48
CA ASP A 956 9.72 23.43 24.45
C ASP A 956 9.38 21.93 24.38
N TRP A 957 10.09 21.16 23.56
CA TRP A 957 9.93 19.71 23.44
C TRP A 957 10.19 18.94 24.74
N LYS A 958 10.83 19.54 25.75
CA LYS A 958 10.91 18.98 27.12
C LYS A 958 9.54 18.77 27.76
N GLU A 959 8.52 19.56 27.37
CA GLU A 959 7.14 19.41 27.86
C GLU A 959 6.47 18.12 27.35
N LEU A 960 7.00 17.50 26.28
CA LEU A 960 6.42 16.32 25.63
C LEU A 960 6.18 15.16 26.61
N ARG A 961 7.09 14.95 27.57
CA ARG A 961 6.93 13.89 28.58
C ARG A 961 5.66 14.06 29.40
N SER A 962 5.35 15.30 29.80
CA SER A 962 4.12 15.58 30.54
C SER A 962 2.89 15.39 29.67
N VAL A 963 2.96 15.76 28.39
CA VAL A 963 1.85 15.58 27.43
C VAL A 963 1.56 14.09 27.26
N LEU A 964 2.57 13.27 26.97
CA LEU A 964 2.41 11.82 26.78
C LEU A 964 1.99 11.11 28.07
N SER A 965 2.46 11.55 29.24
CA SER A 965 2.03 11.00 30.53
C SER A 965 0.55 11.23 30.80
N ASN A 966 0.02 12.40 30.42
CA ASN A 966 -1.41 12.68 30.52
C ASN A 966 -2.21 11.87 29.49
N GLU A 967 -1.65 11.66 28.30
CA GLU A 967 -2.27 10.85 27.26
C GLU A 967 -2.42 9.38 27.65
N LEU A 968 -1.40 8.83 28.30
CA LEU A 968 -1.41 7.45 28.80
C LEU A 968 -2.41 7.23 29.94
N LYS A 969 -2.77 8.28 30.69
CA LYS A 969 -3.78 8.23 31.76
C LYS A 969 -5.21 8.34 31.24
N LEU A 970 -5.41 8.76 29.99
CA LEU A 970 -6.74 8.94 29.41
C LEU A 970 -7.37 7.57 29.12
N SER A 971 -8.64 7.38 29.51
CA SER A 971 -9.38 6.15 29.16
C SER A 971 -9.58 6.06 27.64
N ILE A 972 -9.86 4.84 27.16
CA ILE A 972 -10.13 4.62 25.74
C ILE A 972 -11.37 5.41 25.27
N GLU A 973 -12.41 5.50 26.10
CA GLU A 973 -13.60 6.31 25.82
C GLU A 973 -13.27 7.80 25.74
N GLY A 974 -12.38 8.29 26.62
CA GLY A 974 -11.88 9.66 26.58
C GLY A 974 -11.13 9.96 25.28
N LYS A 975 -10.31 9.03 24.81
CA LYS A 975 -9.57 9.15 23.54
C LYS A 975 -10.51 9.17 22.34
N ILE A 976 -11.48 8.27 22.31
CA ILE A 976 -12.52 8.19 21.26
C ILE A 976 -13.34 9.49 21.24
N LYS A 977 -13.76 10.01 22.41
CA LYS A 977 -14.51 11.26 22.51
C LYS A 977 -13.71 12.43 21.94
N ARG A 978 -12.45 12.59 22.36
CA ARG A 978 -11.57 13.64 21.82
C ARG A 978 -11.40 13.52 20.31
N ARG A 979 -11.20 12.32 19.78
CA ARG A 979 -11.06 12.08 18.33
C ARG A 979 -12.29 12.56 17.56
N LYS A 980 -13.49 12.26 18.06
CA LYS A 980 -14.77 12.74 17.48
C LYS A 980 -14.86 14.26 17.48
N GLU A 981 -14.51 14.90 18.60
CA GLU A 981 -14.55 16.36 18.75
C GLU A 981 -13.56 17.05 17.80
N LEU A 982 -12.36 16.48 17.68
CA LEU A 982 -11.30 17.03 16.86
C LEU A 982 -11.62 16.97 15.36
N MET A 983 -12.13 15.83 14.88
CA MET A 983 -12.55 15.70 13.47
C MET A 983 -13.76 16.58 13.16
N LEU A 984 -14.75 16.63 14.06
CA LEU A 984 -15.91 17.51 13.91
C LEU A 984 -15.50 18.99 13.87
N TRP A 985 -14.53 19.39 14.71
CA TRP A 985 -13.99 20.74 14.67
C TRP A 985 -13.35 21.03 13.31
N TYR A 986 -12.58 20.10 12.74
CA TYR A 986 -11.92 20.30 11.45
C TYR A 986 -12.91 20.39 10.28
N GLU A 987 -13.96 19.56 10.28
CA GLU A 987 -15.06 19.68 9.30
C GLU A 987 -15.74 21.05 9.38
N ASN A 988 -16.05 21.52 10.59
CA ASN A 988 -16.63 22.84 10.82
C ASN A 988 -15.68 23.97 10.42
N PHE A 989 -14.38 23.83 10.69
CA PHE A 989 -13.35 24.77 10.26
C PHE A 989 -13.34 24.90 8.74
N LYS A 990 -13.35 23.78 7.99
CA LYS A 990 -13.46 23.80 6.52
C LYS A 990 -14.73 24.49 6.04
N SER A 991 -15.89 24.27 6.68
CA SER A 991 -17.15 24.95 6.33
C SER A 991 -17.04 26.47 6.51
N LYS A 992 -16.52 26.92 7.65
CA LYS A 992 -16.38 28.35 7.93
C LYS A 992 -15.39 29.04 6.99
N LEU A 993 -14.30 28.35 6.59
CA LEU A 993 -13.38 28.86 5.58
C LEU A 993 -14.05 29.02 4.21
N ARG A 994 -14.87 28.04 3.81
CA ARG A 994 -15.67 28.12 2.59
C ARG A 994 -16.61 29.32 2.63
N GLU A 995 -17.36 29.47 3.71
CA GLU A 995 -18.28 30.59 3.92
C GLU A 995 -17.54 31.93 3.88
N HIS A 996 -16.40 32.04 4.56
CA HIS A 996 -15.57 33.25 4.54
C HIS A 996 -15.05 33.58 3.13
N PHE A 997 -14.52 32.58 2.41
CA PHE A 997 -14.04 32.75 1.04
C PHE A 997 -15.16 33.25 0.10
N ILE A 998 -16.32 32.60 0.14
CA ILE A 998 -17.48 32.96 -0.69
C ILE A 998 -17.96 34.36 -0.32
N HIS A 999 -18.06 34.68 0.96
CA HIS A 999 -18.49 35.99 1.43
C HIS A 999 -17.56 37.10 0.92
N VAL A 1000 -16.24 36.95 1.06
CA VAL A 1000 -15.28 37.97 0.57
C VAL A 1000 -15.34 38.10 -0.95
N VAL A 1001 -15.47 36.99 -1.70
CA VAL A 1001 -15.63 37.03 -3.16
C VAL A 1001 -16.93 37.74 -3.55
N GLN A 1002 -18.06 37.44 -2.89
CA GLN A 1002 -19.33 38.11 -3.12
C GLN A 1002 -19.24 39.60 -2.79
N GLU A 1003 -18.65 39.94 -1.65
CA GLU A 1003 -18.46 41.31 -1.17
C GLU A 1003 -17.65 42.11 -2.20
N LYS A 1004 -16.46 41.60 -2.58
CA LYS A 1004 -15.50 42.35 -3.38
C LYS A 1004 -15.76 42.33 -4.88
N PHE A 1005 -16.40 41.28 -5.41
CA PHE A 1005 -16.67 41.19 -6.85
C PHE A 1005 -18.05 41.72 -7.23
N PHE A 1006 -19.08 41.51 -6.39
CA PHE A 1006 -20.47 41.68 -6.82
C PHE A 1006 -21.27 42.67 -5.98
N SER A 1007 -20.76 43.09 -4.82
CA SER A 1007 -21.40 44.16 -4.08
C SER A 1007 -21.10 45.48 -4.76
N MET A 1008 -22.14 46.12 -5.29
CA MET A 1008 -22.04 47.52 -5.69
C MET A 1008 -21.53 48.31 -4.48
N ASN A 1009 -20.54 49.18 -4.70
CA ASN A 1009 -20.24 50.26 -3.76
C ASN A 1009 -21.57 50.87 -3.29
N GLN A 1010 -21.89 50.69 -2.01
CA GLN A 1010 -22.68 51.70 -1.31
C GLN A 1010 -21.80 52.91 -1.07
#